data_AF-A0A1F8A2U8-F1
#
_entry.id   AF-A0A1F8A2U8-F1
#
_cell.length_a   1.000
_cell.length_b   1.000
_cell.length_c   1.000
_cell.angle_alpha   90.00
_cell.angle_beta   90.00
_cell.angle_gamma   90.00
#
_symmetry.space_group_name_H-M   'P 1'
#
loop_
_entity.id
_entity.type
_entity.pdbx_description
1 polymer ?
#
loop_
_entity_poly.entity_id
_entity_poly.type
_entity_poly.pdbx_seq_one_letter_code
_entity_poly.pdbx_strand_id
1 'polypeptide(L)'
;MSTEPLLPSYSSILENERERRPYRYRQGSRRANTTPPIPPIQFLSALCFAGAVIASTYWAYKSYTAPDRAPLEPAPLLPYFASLSLVLSFCSWIGYLVSILYDQDDLSLFQRKLVIWISVVGKVVLGVAHAVIWFEYKQVFPGTKQPNWLIMFLTMQAWWDFLLLIGYSMLRIIWEWSLGPHETFVAPQAAGKLSILDTVCNGLSTSYQQRVWQLSHPQNQSMLLLFYLILKYLLSVGQQCDRAEPTCSQCVRAFFSCPGYRDLQQLHYRDENEKVRSRVRFAQYSTERQVSVAKETGPQSRRAFKDAVVAQSLQSLPASLPSSTSAESVGFFFRYYVLEDGHNIPIYLSASQMEVLAANSPSVMQSLVAVGLAGLSNIKKSPDLMNKATQEYTRALHLINSALKDEAQRKSDAALAATMLLGMFEVLTCNTPSSLQSWAQHIRGATTLIEMRGAEQIKWIVGMRMFTHLRVQIIASCLHWRLSVPASIVHWSLQAMAERSTADGKADELVDLVAHVARLLSQAQMNLASDKVSSAATIDRYLRQWRHTLPSRWAYQTVPGPPVRNRSPSHMKFYYSQVYHIYPDLWACNIWNFYRTARILVNQLMLNSAEIGGQAEKSQIGETVAQLTTEIAESVPFALKLVDSKATEFPSLDHCMGGFTILWPLYVAANTSPLGSTLREWVVERFEAIGNDMGIGQAHFMARNLRNTCAPVP
;
A
#
# COMPACT_ATOMS: atom_id res chain seq x y z
N MET A 1 -92.49 19.07 24.53
CA MET A 1 -91.47 20.06 24.93
C MET A 1 -90.21 19.31 25.33
N SER A 2 -89.05 19.91 25.08
CA SER A 2 -87.74 19.27 25.04
C SER A 2 -87.14 18.87 26.40
N THR A 3 -85.98 18.22 26.29
CA THR A 3 -84.75 18.30 27.13
C THR A 3 -84.71 17.59 28.49
N GLU A 4 -83.95 16.48 28.55
CA GLU A 4 -82.61 16.30 29.19
C GLU A 4 -82.20 17.23 30.37
N PRO A 5 -81.20 16.91 31.25
CA PRO A 5 -80.22 15.80 31.22
C PRO A 5 -79.64 15.25 32.59
N LEU A 6 -78.59 14.41 32.46
CA LEU A 6 -77.40 14.11 33.32
C LEU A 6 -77.36 13.05 34.48
N LEU A 7 -76.24 12.28 34.42
CA LEU A 7 -75.59 11.17 35.22
C LEU A 7 -75.25 11.47 36.72
N PRO A 8 -74.53 10.63 37.53
CA PRO A 8 -74.20 9.16 37.56
C PRO A 8 -74.19 8.45 38.97
N SER A 9 -73.93 7.12 38.99
CA SER A 9 -72.98 6.36 39.86
C SER A 9 -73.45 5.25 40.85
N TYR A 10 -72.51 4.32 41.05
CA TYR A 10 -72.27 3.28 42.09
C TYR A 10 -72.89 1.87 42.04
N SER A 11 -72.00 0.94 42.38
CA SER A 11 -72.02 -0.53 42.37
C SER A 11 -72.81 -1.18 43.52
N SER A 12 -73.37 -2.39 43.30
CA SER A 12 -72.87 -3.65 43.88
C SER A 12 -73.92 -4.78 43.90
N ILE A 13 -73.46 -5.99 43.54
CA ILE A 13 -73.82 -7.29 44.12
C ILE A 13 -75.20 -7.91 43.77
N LEU A 14 -75.08 -9.04 43.05
CA LEU A 14 -75.91 -10.25 43.06
C LEU A 14 -77.42 -10.09 42.91
N GLU A 15 -77.85 -9.86 41.67
CA GLU A 15 -79.02 -10.45 41.02
C GLU A 15 -79.09 -9.83 39.63
N ASN A 16 -79.18 -10.65 38.57
CA ASN A 16 -80.43 -10.86 37.85
C ASN A 16 -80.17 -11.35 36.44
N GLU A 17 -80.94 -12.37 36.07
CA GLU A 17 -81.27 -12.66 34.69
C GLU A 17 -81.84 -11.40 34.02
N ARG A 18 -81.43 -11.13 32.77
CA ARG A 18 -82.32 -11.26 31.61
C ARG A 18 -81.65 -10.73 30.35
N GLU A 19 -81.38 -11.67 29.46
CA GLU A 19 -82.08 -11.74 28.17
C GLU A 19 -82.74 -10.42 27.68
N ARG A 20 -82.11 -9.73 26.72
CA ARG A 20 -82.43 -9.87 25.27
C ARG A 20 -81.89 -8.70 24.43
N ARG A 21 -81.04 -9.08 23.46
CA ARG A 21 -81.00 -8.63 22.05
C ARG A 21 -80.53 -7.16 21.76
N PRO A 22 -80.19 -6.80 20.50
CA PRO A 22 -79.38 -7.52 19.50
C PRO A 22 -78.51 -6.59 18.58
N TYR A 23 -77.77 -7.22 17.65
CA TYR A 23 -77.33 -6.74 16.31
C TYR A 23 -76.00 -5.94 16.10
N ARG A 24 -75.05 -6.66 15.49
CA ARG A 24 -74.10 -6.36 14.37
C ARG A 24 -73.04 -5.22 14.44
N TYR A 25 -71.79 -5.71 14.26
CA TYR A 25 -70.72 -5.28 13.33
C TYR A 25 -69.53 -4.44 13.85
N ARG A 26 -68.36 -5.09 14.05
CA ARG A 26 -66.99 -4.66 13.62
C ARG A 26 -65.95 -5.73 14.05
N GLN A 27 -65.25 -6.41 13.14
CA GLN A 27 -63.99 -6.03 12.46
C GLN A 27 -62.75 -5.99 13.40
N GLY A 28 -61.90 -7.02 13.26
CA GLY A 28 -60.44 -6.92 13.21
C GLY A 28 -59.64 -6.86 14.53
N SER A 29 -58.90 -7.93 14.85
CA SER A 29 -57.48 -7.81 15.24
C SER A 29 -56.74 -9.17 15.23
N ARG A 30 -55.72 -9.23 14.37
CA ARG A 30 -54.42 -9.91 14.52
C ARG A 30 -54.39 -11.40 14.92
N ARG A 31 -54.27 -12.23 13.89
CA ARG A 31 -53.65 -13.56 13.94
C ARG A 31 -52.16 -13.37 14.28
N ALA A 32 -51.73 -13.90 15.43
CA ALA A 32 -50.33 -13.98 15.78
C ALA A 32 -49.62 -14.98 14.83
N ASN A 33 -48.56 -14.52 14.17
CA ASN A 33 -47.63 -15.38 13.44
C ASN A 33 -46.79 -16.16 14.46
N THR A 34 -47.14 -17.42 14.70
CA THR A 34 -46.20 -18.41 15.25
C THR A 34 -45.81 -19.34 14.12
N THR A 35 -44.61 -19.16 13.58
CA THR A 35 -43.92 -20.12 12.71
C THR A 35 -43.75 -21.46 13.44
N PRO A 36 -44.00 -22.62 12.80
CA PRO A 36 -43.73 -23.91 13.43
C PRO A 36 -42.22 -24.06 13.71
N PRO A 37 -41.82 -24.75 14.80
CA PRO A 37 -40.42 -24.93 15.11
C PRO A 37 -39.75 -25.81 14.05
N ILE A 38 -38.64 -25.32 13.48
CA ILE A 38 -37.75 -26.10 12.61
C ILE A 38 -37.36 -27.37 13.37
N PRO A 39 -37.47 -28.58 12.78
CA PRO A 39 -37.11 -29.81 13.48
C PRO A 39 -35.64 -29.72 13.93
N PRO A 40 -35.31 -30.13 15.17
CA PRO A 40 -34.03 -29.83 15.83
C PRO A 40 -32.81 -30.26 15.01
N ILE A 41 -32.93 -31.30 14.18
CA ILE A 41 -31.89 -31.78 13.27
C ILE A 41 -31.55 -30.75 12.17
N GLN A 42 -32.55 -30.06 11.60
CA GLN A 42 -32.33 -29.04 10.58
C GLN A 42 -31.69 -27.78 11.20
N PHE A 43 -32.09 -27.40 12.41
CA PHE A 43 -31.47 -26.29 13.14
C PHE A 43 -30.02 -26.58 13.53
N LEU A 44 -29.73 -27.79 14.02
CA LEU A 44 -28.38 -28.26 14.30
C LEU A 44 -27.50 -28.28 13.04
N SER A 45 -28.07 -28.72 11.90
CA SER A 45 -27.33 -28.71 10.62
C SER A 45 -26.98 -27.29 10.16
N ALA A 46 -27.91 -26.33 10.29
CA ALA A 46 -27.68 -24.95 9.92
C ALA A 46 -26.68 -24.24 10.84
N LEU A 47 -26.69 -24.55 12.15
CA LEU A 47 -25.71 -24.04 13.12
C LEU A 47 -24.30 -24.58 12.85
N CYS A 48 -24.17 -25.89 12.58
CA CYS A 48 -22.90 -26.46 12.14
C CYS A 48 -22.42 -25.80 10.84
N PHE A 49 -23.35 -25.46 9.94
CA PHE A 49 -23.05 -24.79 8.67
C PHE A 49 -22.50 -23.37 8.85
N ALA A 50 -23.19 -22.55 9.65
CA ALA A 50 -22.76 -21.19 9.94
C ALA A 50 -21.43 -21.18 10.72
N GLY A 51 -21.29 -22.10 11.69
CA GLY A 51 -20.04 -22.28 12.44
C GLY A 51 -18.86 -22.64 11.55
N ALA A 52 -19.07 -23.52 10.56
CA ALA A 52 -18.05 -23.92 9.59
C ALA A 52 -17.62 -22.78 8.65
N VAL A 53 -18.57 -21.97 8.15
CA VAL A 53 -18.27 -20.80 7.32
C VAL A 53 -17.52 -19.73 8.11
N ILE A 54 -17.93 -19.46 9.35
CA ILE A 54 -17.27 -18.49 10.23
C ILE A 54 -15.87 -18.98 10.60
N ALA A 55 -15.73 -20.25 10.99
CA ALA A 55 -14.44 -20.83 11.36
C ALA A 55 -13.46 -20.87 10.17
N SER A 56 -13.92 -21.25 8.97
CA SER A 56 -13.09 -21.27 7.76
C SER A 56 -12.70 -19.86 7.29
N THR A 57 -13.61 -18.88 7.38
CA THR A 57 -13.33 -17.48 7.05
C THR A 57 -12.37 -16.85 8.08
N TYR A 58 -12.56 -17.13 9.37
CA TYR A 58 -11.68 -16.69 10.45
C TYR A 58 -10.29 -17.32 10.35
N TRP A 59 -10.19 -18.62 10.02
CA TRP A 59 -8.91 -19.28 9.84
C TRP A 59 -8.20 -18.88 8.55
N ALA A 60 -8.92 -18.62 7.45
CA ALA A 60 -8.33 -18.04 6.24
C ALA A 60 -7.78 -16.64 6.51
N TYR A 61 -8.52 -15.82 7.26
CA TYR A 61 -8.08 -14.51 7.74
C TYR A 61 -6.86 -14.62 8.68
N LYS A 62 -6.84 -15.60 9.59
CA LYS A 62 -5.73 -15.84 10.54
C LYS A 62 -4.49 -16.48 9.88
N SER A 63 -4.66 -17.23 8.80
CA SER A 63 -3.57 -17.77 7.99
C SER A 63 -2.94 -16.70 7.10
N TYR A 64 -3.68 -15.64 6.77
CA TYR A 64 -3.17 -14.42 6.12
C TYR A 64 -2.55 -13.42 7.10
N THR A 65 -2.96 -13.46 8.37
CA THR A 65 -2.41 -12.63 9.45
C THR A 65 -1.49 -13.49 10.33
N ALA A 66 -0.25 -13.70 9.87
CA ALA A 66 0.73 -14.43 10.66
C ALA A 66 1.04 -13.71 11.99
N PRO A 67 1.11 -14.42 13.14
CA PRO A 67 1.79 -13.91 14.32
C PRO A 67 3.31 -14.09 14.18
N ASP A 68 4.06 -13.13 14.68
CA ASP A 68 5.53 -13.13 14.71
C ASP A 68 6.13 -14.43 15.24
N ARG A 69 7.12 -14.98 14.50
CA ARG A 69 8.46 -15.42 14.96
C ARG A 69 9.04 -16.50 14.03
N ALA A 70 10.06 -16.11 13.25
CA ALA A 70 11.27 -16.89 12.89
C ALA A 70 11.11 -18.29 12.22
N PRO A 71 12.19 -18.88 11.65
CA PRO A 71 12.11 -19.57 10.38
C PRO A 71 11.91 -21.08 10.55
N LEU A 72 10.70 -21.53 10.27
CA LEU A 72 10.48 -22.88 9.76
C LEU A 72 9.70 -22.67 8.47
N GLU A 73 10.11 -23.31 7.37
CA GLU A 73 9.26 -23.40 6.18
C GLU A 73 7.87 -23.80 6.67
N PRO A 74 6.83 -22.94 6.55
CA PRO A 74 5.51 -23.36 6.96
C PRO A 74 5.15 -24.53 6.06
N ALA A 75 4.92 -25.70 6.66
CA ALA A 75 4.33 -26.83 5.96
C ALA A 75 3.15 -26.30 5.14
N PRO A 76 3.01 -26.67 3.86
CA PRO A 76 1.96 -26.08 3.03
C PRO A 76 0.64 -26.22 3.78
N LEU A 77 -0.05 -25.13 4.08
CA LEU A 77 -1.29 -25.12 4.88
C LEU A 77 -2.48 -25.74 4.14
N LEU A 78 -2.29 -26.06 2.86
CA LEU A 78 -3.27 -26.65 1.96
C LEU A 78 -3.86 -28.00 2.46
N PRO A 79 -3.08 -28.95 3.02
CA PRO A 79 -3.58 -30.24 3.49
C PRO A 79 -4.46 -30.16 4.72
N TYR A 80 -4.17 -29.24 5.66
CA TYR A 80 -4.99 -29.05 6.86
C TYR A 80 -6.32 -28.37 6.52
N PHE A 81 -6.28 -27.34 5.66
CA PHE A 81 -7.47 -26.66 5.15
C PHE A 81 -8.41 -27.63 4.43
N ALA A 82 -7.85 -28.46 3.54
CA ALA A 82 -8.67 -29.40 2.79
C ALA A 82 -9.13 -30.61 3.58
N SER A 83 -8.39 -31.05 4.60
CA SER A 83 -8.87 -32.07 5.54
C SER A 83 -10.07 -31.56 6.34
N LEU A 84 -10.08 -30.28 6.74
CA LEU A 84 -11.22 -29.66 7.40
C LEU A 84 -12.42 -29.51 6.44
N SER A 85 -12.21 -29.03 5.21
CA SER A 85 -13.26 -28.95 4.20
C SER A 85 -13.84 -30.33 3.82
N LEU A 86 -13.01 -31.37 3.86
CA LEU A 86 -13.41 -32.77 3.66
C LEU A 86 -14.36 -33.27 4.73
N VAL A 87 -14.00 -33.08 6.00
CA VAL A 87 -14.82 -33.50 7.14
C VAL A 87 -16.16 -32.77 7.11
N LEU A 88 -16.14 -31.46 6.82
CA LEU A 88 -17.35 -30.66 6.69
C LEU A 88 -18.21 -31.12 5.51
N SER A 89 -17.63 -31.38 4.33
CA SER A 89 -18.32 -31.93 3.17
C SER A 89 -18.99 -33.27 3.47
N PHE A 90 -18.27 -34.16 4.15
CA PHE A 90 -18.76 -35.48 4.48
C PHE A 90 -19.92 -35.41 5.48
N CYS A 91 -19.80 -34.56 6.51
CA CYS A 91 -20.90 -34.29 7.45
C CYS A 91 -22.12 -33.66 6.75
N SER A 92 -21.92 -32.72 5.83
CA SER A 92 -23.00 -32.12 5.04
C SER A 92 -23.66 -33.11 4.09
N TRP A 93 -22.89 -33.99 3.45
CA TRP A 93 -23.41 -35.03 2.57
C TRP A 93 -24.19 -36.10 3.33
N ILE A 94 -23.72 -36.53 4.52
CA ILE A 94 -24.49 -37.41 5.41
C ILE A 94 -25.78 -36.73 5.88
N GLY A 95 -25.70 -35.48 6.34
CA GLY A 95 -26.88 -34.73 6.77
C GLY A 95 -27.93 -34.59 5.66
N TYR A 96 -27.47 -34.39 4.42
CA TYR A 96 -28.31 -34.35 3.23
C TYR A 96 -28.97 -35.70 2.90
N LEU A 97 -28.21 -36.80 2.91
CA LEU A 97 -28.74 -38.14 2.68
C LEU A 97 -29.75 -38.54 3.77
N VAL A 98 -29.44 -38.23 5.04
CA VAL A 98 -30.36 -38.44 6.17
C VAL A 98 -31.62 -37.59 5.99
N SER A 99 -31.51 -36.34 5.55
CA SER A 99 -32.67 -35.48 5.29
C SER A 99 -33.55 -35.99 4.15
N ILE A 100 -32.99 -36.60 3.10
CA ILE A 100 -33.77 -37.22 2.01
C ILE A 100 -34.45 -38.52 2.48
N LEU A 101 -33.81 -39.26 3.37
CA LEU A 101 -34.32 -40.54 3.89
C LEU A 101 -35.40 -40.36 4.97
N TYR A 102 -35.31 -39.30 5.79
CA TYR A 102 -36.22 -39.02 6.90
C TYR A 102 -37.51 -38.29 6.48
N ASP A 103 -37.48 -37.57 5.35
CA ASP A 103 -38.59 -36.77 4.83
C ASP A 103 -39.54 -37.66 4.01
N GLN A 104 -40.16 -38.67 4.63
CA GLN A 104 -40.90 -39.71 3.91
C GLN A 104 -42.19 -39.23 3.23
N ASP A 105 -42.79 -38.13 3.68
CA ASP A 105 -44.16 -37.75 3.29
C ASP A 105 -44.28 -36.57 2.30
N ASP A 106 -43.22 -35.80 2.04
CA ASP A 106 -43.36 -34.50 1.32
C ASP A 106 -42.88 -34.47 -0.15
N LEU A 107 -42.08 -35.45 -0.62
CA LEU A 107 -41.49 -35.42 -1.98
C LEU A 107 -41.68 -36.73 -2.74
N SER A 108 -41.99 -36.62 -4.04
CA SER A 108 -42.20 -37.79 -4.89
C SER A 108 -40.93 -38.65 -5.02
N LEU A 109 -41.09 -39.98 -5.09
CA LEU A 109 -40.00 -40.95 -5.32
C LEU A 109 -39.12 -40.59 -6.52
N PHE A 110 -39.69 -39.92 -7.52
CA PHE A 110 -38.98 -39.43 -8.71
C PHE A 110 -38.01 -38.28 -8.39
N GLN A 111 -38.44 -37.28 -7.62
CA GLN A 111 -37.59 -36.15 -7.23
C GLN A 111 -36.40 -36.60 -6.38
N ARG A 112 -36.61 -37.55 -5.46
CA ARG A 112 -35.50 -38.13 -4.68
C ARG A 112 -34.49 -38.84 -5.57
N LYS A 113 -34.95 -39.64 -6.53
CA LYS A 113 -34.08 -40.31 -7.51
C LYS A 113 -33.34 -39.33 -8.40
N LEU A 114 -34.01 -38.28 -8.89
CA LEU A 114 -33.41 -37.25 -9.74
C LEU A 114 -32.30 -36.50 -9.00
N VAL A 115 -32.55 -36.15 -7.75
CA VAL A 115 -31.60 -35.44 -6.89
C VAL A 115 -30.36 -36.30 -6.59
N ILE A 116 -30.56 -37.58 -6.25
CA ILE A 116 -29.44 -38.54 -6.09
C ILE A 116 -28.67 -38.67 -7.40
N TRP A 117 -29.36 -38.74 -8.54
CA TRP A 117 -28.73 -38.88 -9.85
C TRP A 117 -27.90 -37.65 -10.25
N ILE A 118 -28.42 -36.44 -10.03
CA ILE A 118 -27.71 -35.18 -10.25
C ILE A 118 -26.47 -35.09 -9.35
N SER A 119 -26.57 -35.55 -8.09
CA SER A 119 -25.42 -35.61 -7.18
C SER A 119 -24.35 -36.55 -7.73
N VAL A 120 -24.71 -37.77 -8.10
CA VAL A 120 -23.74 -38.78 -8.61
C VAL A 120 -23.08 -38.30 -9.90
N VAL A 121 -23.85 -37.78 -10.87
CA VAL A 121 -23.30 -37.32 -12.15
C VAL A 121 -22.45 -36.07 -11.97
N GLY A 122 -22.86 -35.12 -11.12
CA GLY A 122 -22.06 -33.93 -10.80
C GLY A 122 -20.68 -34.29 -10.23
N LYS A 123 -20.60 -35.32 -9.38
CA LYS A 123 -19.34 -35.81 -8.80
C LYS A 123 -18.40 -36.39 -9.86
N VAL A 124 -18.95 -37.15 -10.81
CA VAL A 124 -18.17 -37.71 -11.91
C VAL A 124 -17.61 -36.60 -12.81
N VAL A 125 -18.44 -35.61 -13.17
CA VAL A 125 -18.02 -34.47 -14.01
C VAL A 125 -16.92 -33.66 -13.33
N LEU A 126 -17.07 -33.36 -12.04
CA LEU A 126 -16.08 -32.61 -11.27
C LEU A 126 -14.75 -33.37 -11.17
N GLY A 127 -14.80 -34.70 -11.03
CA GLY A 127 -13.61 -35.57 -11.01
C GLY A 127 -12.84 -35.51 -12.33
N VAL A 128 -13.54 -35.58 -13.46
CA VAL A 128 -12.93 -35.48 -14.79
C VAL A 128 -12.34 -34.09 -15.02
N ALA A 129 -13.06 -33.01 -14.70
CA ALA A 129 -12.57 -31.65 -14.86
C ALA A 129 -11.30 -31.40 -14.03
N HIS A 130 -11.27 -31.91 -12.80
CA HIS A 130 -10.10 -31.80 -11.94
C HIS A 130 -8.90 -32.58 -12.47
N ALA A 131 -9.11 -33.79 -13.03
CA ALA A 131 -8.04 -34.57 -13.65
C ALA A 131 -7.43 -33.86 -14.86
N VAL A 132 -8.26 -33.18 -15.68
CA VAL A 132 -7.79 -32.39 -16.83
C VAL A 132 -6.96 -31.19 -16.37
N ILE A 133 -7.45 -30.41 -15.40
CA ILE A 133 -6.72 -29.25 -14.86
C ILE A 133 -5.39 -29.68 -14.24
N TRP A 134 -5.38 -30.77 -13.49
CA TRP A 134 -4.17 -31.34 -12.92
C TRP A 134 -3.14 -31.71 -14.01
N PHE A 135 -3.59 -32.36 -15.07
CA PHE A 135 -2.74 -32.77 -16.18
C PHE A 135 -2.14 -31.59 -16.94
N GLU A 136 -2.96 -30.58 -17.27
CA GLU A 136 -2.53 -29.33 -17.91
C GLU A 136 -1.53 -28.57 -17.04
N TYR A 137 -1.80 -28.42 -15.73
CA TYR A 137 -0.89 -27.74 -14.81
C TYR A 137 0.48 -28.44 -14.72
N LYS A 138 0.48 -29.78 -14.70
CA LYS A 138 1.72 -30.57 -14.68
C LYS A 138 2.54 -30.42 -15.97
N GLN A 139 1.89 -30.21 -17.12
CA GLN A 139 2.58 -29.95 -18.39
C GLN A 139 3.14 -28.53 -18.49
N VAL A 140 2.39 -27.53 -18.02
CA VAL A 140 2.77 -26.11 -18.14
C VAL A 140 3.87 -25.71 -17.15
N PHE A 141 3.94 -26.35 -15.98
CA PHE A 141 4.90 -25.99 -14.91
C PHE A 141 5.78 -27.16 -14.43
N PRO A 142 6.71 -27.66 -15.27
CA PRO A 142 7.65 -28.69 -14.84
C PRO A 142 8.68 -28.12 -13.84
N GLY A 143 8.66 -28.59 -12.58
CA GLY A 143 9.69 -28.28 -11.57
C GLY A 143 9.23 -27.52 -10.32
N THR A 144 7.96 -27.12 -10.21
CA THR A 144 7.39 -26.49 -9.01
C THR A 144 6.89 -27.52 -7.98
N LYS A 145 6.94 -27.19 -6.68
CA LYS A 145 6.42 -28.02 -5.58
C LYS A 145 4.90 -28.16 -5.76
N GLN A 146 4.44 -29.36 -6.14
CA GLN A 146 3.04 -29.60 -6.53
C GLN A 146 2.08 -29.48 -5.33
N PRO A 147 0.91 -28.83 -5.50
CA PRO A 147 -0.12 -28.83 -4.46
C PRO A 147 -0.68 -30.25 -4.26
N ASN A 148 -1.27 -30.53 -3.10
CA ASN A 148 -1.94 -31.80 -2.88
C ASN A 148 -3.28 -31.80 -3.62
N TRP A 149 -3.25 -32.28 -4.86
CA TRP A 149 -4.38 -32.27 -5.79
C TRP A 149 -5.59 -33.06 -5.30
N LEU A 150 -5.39 -34.14 -4.54
CA LEU A 150 -6.48 -34.88 -3.90
C LEU A 150 -7.28 -33.98 -2.97
N ILE A 151 -6.58 -33.12 -2.25
CA ILE A 151 -7.11 -32.18 -1.27
C ILE A 151 -7.87 -31.04 -1.96
N MET A 152 -7.38 -30.53 -3.09
CA MET A 152 -8.11 -29.54 -3.90
C MET A 152 -9.41 -30.10 -4.50
N PHE A 153 -9.38 -31.33 -5.02
CA PHE A 153 -10.58 -32.00 -5.52
C PHE A 153 -11.66 -32.09 -4.44
N LEU A 154 -11.26 -32.51 -3.25
CA LEU A 154 -12.20 -32.74 -2.15
C LEU A 154 -12.75 -31.43 -1.56
N THR A 155 -12.01 -30.31 -1.65
CA THR A 155 -12.57 -28.97 -1.34
C THR A 155 -13.60 -28.48 -2.35
N MET A 156 -13.37 -28.70 -3.65
CA MET A 156 -14.34 -28.37 -4.70
C MET A 156 -15.62 -29.20 -4.55
N GLN A 157 -15.47 -30.48 -4.17
CA GLN A 157 -16.58 -31.38 -3.87
C GLN A 157 -17.46 -30.86 -2.72
N ALA A 158 -16.85 -30.28 -1.67
CA ALA A 158 -17.56 -29.70 -0.53
C ALA A 158 -18.51 -28.57 -0.94
N TRP A 159 -18.03 -27.68 -1.82
CA TRP A 159 -18.84 -26.56 -2.31
C TRP A 159 -19.98 -27.02 -3.21
N TRP A 160 -19.76 -28.04 -4.04
CA TRP A 160 -20.81 -28.61 -4.88
C TRP A 160 -21.94 -29.23 -4.05
N ASP A 161 -21.59 -30.01 -3.01
CA ASP A 161 -22.58 -30.64 -2.13
C ASP A 161 -23.38 -29.58 -1.32
N PHE A 162 -22.76 -28.45 -0.95
CA PHE A 162 -23.47 -27.33 -0.33
C PHE A 162 -24.49 -26.66 -1.27
N LEU A 163 -24.11 -26.42 -2.52
CA LEU A 163 -25.02 -25.81 -3.51
C LEU A 163 -26.23 -26.69 -3.81
N LEU A 164 -26.04 -28.02 -3.83
CA LEU A 164 -27.14 -28.98 -3.97
C LEU A 164 -28.09 -28.95 -2.77
N LEU A 165 -27.58 -28.77 -1.55
CA LEU A 165 -28.41 -28.61 -0.35
C LEU A 165 -29.29 -27.36 -0.45
N ILE A 166 -28.72 -26.22 -0.83
CA ILE A 166 -29.46 -24.97 -1.04
C ILE A 166 -30.53 -25.16 -2.13
N GLY A 167 -30.15 -25.75 -3.27
CA GLY A 167 -31.06 -26.01 -4.38
C GLY A 167 -32.24 -26.90 -3.97
N TYR A 168 -31.98 -27.94 -3.17
CA TYR A 168 -33.03 -28.81 -2.63
C TYR A 168 -33.97 -28.06 -1.68
N SER A 169 -33.44 -27.28 -0.73
CA SER A 169 -34.25 -26.46 0.17
C SER A 169 -35.14 -25.48 -0.58
N MET A 170 -34.63 -24.87 -1.66
CA MET A 170 -35.41 -23.97 -2.52
C MET A 170 -36.55 -24.71 -3.25
N LEU A 171 -36.27 -25.89 -3.81
CA LEU A 171 -37.30 -26.71 -4.48
C LEU A 171 -38.41 -27.15 -3.52
N ARG A 172 -38.07 -27.46 -2.27
CA ARG A 172 -39.07 -27.78 -1.22
C ARG A 172 -39.97 -26.59 -0.91
N ILE A 173 -39.41 -25.40 -0.73
CA ILE A 173 -40.18 -24.17 -0.48
C ILE A 173 -41.13 -23.87 -1.65
N ILE A 174 -40.67 -24.07 -2.89
CA ILE A 174 -41.49 -23.89 -4.10
C ILE A 174 -42.64 -24.91 -4.15
N TRP A 175 -42.38 -26.17 -3.76
CA TRP A 175 -43.40 -27.23 -3.67
C TRP A 175 -44.47 -26.93 -2.61
N GLU A 176 -44.06 -26.53 -1.41
CA GLU A 176 -44.96 -26.14 -0.31
C GLU A 176 -45.81 -24.91 -0.67
N TRP A 177 -45.26 -23.97 -1.45
CA TRP A 177 -46.01 -22.82 -1.97
C TRP A 177 -47.05 -23.18 -3.04
N SER A 178 -46.87 -24.29 -3.75
CA SER A 178 -47.80 -24.74 -4.79
C SER A 178 -49.07 -25.40 -4.24
N LEU A 179 -49.14 -25.69 -2.92
CA LEU A 179 -50.21 -26.45 -2.26
C LEU A 179 -51.00 -25.62 -1.21
N GLY A 180 -51.38 -24.38 -1.54
CA GLY A 180 -52.33 -23.58 -0.75
C GLY A 180 -53.81 -24.01 -0.94
N PRO A 181 -54.74 -23.67 0.00
CA PRO A 181 -56.02 -24.38 0.16
C PRO A 181 -57.11 -24.01 -0.88
N HIS A 182 -57.63 -25.07 -1.52
CA HIS A 182 -58.87 -25.27 -2.28
C HIS A 182 -59.51 -24.14 -3.12
N GLU A 183 -59.66 -24.39 -4.43
CA GLU A 183 -60.98 -24.48 -5.05
C GLU A 183 -60.97 -25.38 -6.30
N THR A 184 -62.10 -26.07 -6.48
CA THR A 184 -62.38 -27.22 -7.35
C THR A 184 -62.24 -26.95 -8.85
N PHE A 185 -61.58 -27.84 -9.60
CA PHE A 185 -61.91 -28.07 -11.01
C PHE A 185 -61.74 -29.53 -11.43
N VAL A 186 -62.82 -30.06 -12.01
CA VAL A 186 -62.99 -31.43 -12.50
C VAL A 186 -62.07 -31.70 -13.69
N ALA A 187 -61.42 -32.86 -13.69
CA ALA A 187 -60.55 -33.32 -14.78
C ALA A 187 -61.37 -33.88 -15.96
N PRO A 188 -61.01 -33.58 -17.22
CA PRO A 188 -61.21 -34.49 -18.33
C PRO A 188 -59.91 -35.23 -18.65
N GLN A 189 -60.02 -36.56 -18.72
CA GLN A 189 -59.00 -37.46 -19.24
C GLN A 189 -58.78 -37.22 -20.75
N ALA A 190 -57.55 -36.94 -21.17
CA ALA A 190 -56.98 -37.42 -22.43
C ALA A 190 -55.48 -37.11 -22.48
N ALA A 191 -54.69 -38.13 -22.79
CA ALA A 191 -53.24 -38.12 -22.81
C ALA A 191 -52.65 -37.30 -23.97
N GLY A 192 -51.60 -36.53 -23.68
CA GLY A 192 -50.70 -35.94 -24.66
C GLY A 192 -49.46 -35.38 -23.96
N LYS A 193 -48.33 -36.07 -24.04
CA LYS A 193 -47.03 -35.65 -23.48
C LYS A 193 -46.66 -34.27 -24.03
N LEU A 194 -46.69 -33.24 -23.21
CA LEU A 194 -45.92 -32.00 -23.43
C LEU A 194 -45.09 -31.73 -22.17
N SER A 195 -43.79 -31.52 -22.37
CA SER A 195 -42.81 -31.46 -21.30
C SER A 195 -42.82 -30.09 -20.60
N ILE A 196 -42.68 -30.11 -19.28
CA ILE A 196 -42.53 -28.93 -18.41
C ILE A 196 -41.33 -28.04 -18.82
N LEU A 197 -40.41 -28.55 -19.65
CA LEU A 197 -39.27 -27.80 -20.18
C LEU A 197 -39.66 -26.69 -21.18
N ASP A 198 -40.77 -26.83 -21.92
CA ASP A 198 -41.18 -25.81 -22.89
C ASP A 198 -41.83 -24.58 -22.23
N THR A 199 -42.42 -24.75 -21.03
CA THR A 199 -43.02 -23.64 -20.27
C THR A 199 -41.96 -22.80 -19.55
N VAL A 200 -40.81 -23.36 -19.21
CA VAL A 200 -39.72 -22.63 -18.55
C VAL A 200 -38.87 -21.83 -19.54
N CYS A 201 -38.71 -22.33 -20.77
CA CYS A 201 -37.88 -21.68 -21.78
C CYS A 201 -38.59 -20.56 -22.56
N ASN A 202 -39.92 -20.56 -22.67
CA ASN A 202 -40.66 -19.57 -23.45
C ASN A 202 -41.75 -18.85 -22.65
N GLY A 203 -41.42 -17.65 -22.16
CA GLY A 203 -42.39 -16.57 -21.93
C GLY A 203 -42.93 -16.41 -20.51
N LEU A 204 -42.17 -15.74 -19.65
CA LEU A 204 -42.80 -14.89 -18.63
C LEU A 204 -43.19 -13.59 -19.31
N SER A 205 -44.50 -13.37 -19.49
CA SER A 205 -45.02 -12.14 -20.08
C SER A 205 -44.58 -10.92 -19.25
N THR A 206 -44.39 -9.80 -19.94
CA THR A 206 -43.98 -8.49 -19.39
C THR A 206 -44.86 -8.01 -18.23
N SER A 207 -46.10 -8.50 -18.13
CA SER A 207 -47.04 -8.18 -17.05
C SER A 207 -46.78 -8.93 -15.73
N TYR A 208 -46.06 -10.06 -15.74
CA TYR A 208 -45.69 -10.80 -14.52
C TYR A 208 -44.42 -10.23 -13.87
N GLN A 209 -43.46 -9.80 -14.69
CA GLN A 209 -42.23 -9.15 -14.23
C GLN A 209 -42.50 -7.80 -13.54
N GLN A 210 -43.46 -7.02 -14.03
CA GLN A 210 -43.85 -5.75 -13.40
C GLN A 210 -44.50 -5.92 -12.02
N ARG A 211 -45.26 -6.99 -11.77
CA ARG A 211 -45.87 -7.23 -10.45
C ARG A 211 -44.87 -7.69 -9.40
N VAL A 212 -43.90 -8.53 -9.78
CA VAL A 212 -42.84 -8.99 -8.86
C VAL A 212 -41.88 -7.85 -8.49
N TRP A 213 -41.63 -6.94 -9.43
CA TRP A 213 -40.81 -5.74 -9.19
C TRP A 213 -41.48 -4.73 -8.25
N GLN A 214 -42.81 -4.57 -8.31
CA GLN A 214 -43.56 -3.67 -7.43
C GLN A 214 -43.82 -4.23 -6.01
N LEU A 215 -43.72 -5.56 -5.81
CA LEU A 215 -44.03 -6.23 -4.53
C LEU A 215 -42.79 -6.62 -3.70
N SER A 216 -41.56 -6.33 -4.18
CA SER A 216 -40.31 -6.72 -3.51
C SER A 216 -39.69 -5.58 -2.70
N HIS A 217 -39.23 -5.88 -1.47
CA HIS A 217 -38.54 -4.91 -0.60
C HIS A 217 -37.21 -4.43 -1.22
N PRO A 218 -36.82 -3.14 -1.03
CA PRO A 218 -35.71 -2.50 -1.75
C PRO A 218 -34.33 -3.17 -1.57
N GLN A 219 -34.09 -3.91 -0.47
CA GLN A 219 -32.85 -4.67 -0.28
C GLN A 219 -32.74 -5.93 -1.17
N ASN A 220 -33.86 -6.48 -1.65
CA ASN A 220 -33.88 -7.68 -2.49
C ASN A 220 -33.85 -7.39 -3.99
N GLN A 221 -34.11 -6.14 -4.39
CA GLN A 221 -34.06 -5.72 -5.79
C GLN A 221 -32.63 -5.72 -6.33
N SER A 222 -31.63 -5.39 -5.51
CA SER A 222 -30.21 -5.44 -5.89
C SER A 222 -29.71 -6.88 -6.08
N MET A 223 -30.17 -7.81 -5.23
CA MET A 223 -29.83 -9.24 -5.33
C MET A 223 -30.50 -9.90 -6.53
N LEU A 224 -31.77 -9.58 -6.83
CA LEU A 224 -32.47 -10.08 -8.02
C LEU A 224 -31.87 -9.52 -9.32
N LEU A 225 -31.44 -8.25 -9.32
CA LEU A 225 -30.75 -7.65 -10.46
C LEU A 225 -29.36 -8.30 -10.66
N LEU A 226 -28.61 -8.52 -9.58
CA LEU A 226 -27.32 -9.20 -9.62
C LEU A 226 -27.47 -10.66 -10.09
N PHE A 227 -28.48 -11.38 -9.62
CA PHE A 227 -28.76 -12.75 -10.03
C PHE A 227 -29.21 -12.82 -11.50
N TYR A 228 -30.04 -11.88 -11.97
CA TYR A 228 -30.43 -11.74 -13.37
C TYR A 228 -29.23 -11.42 -14.27
N LEU A 229 -28.34 -10.52 -13.84
CA LEU A 229 -27.11 -10.18 -14.56
C LEU A 229 -26.12 -11.35 -14.58
N ILE A 230 -26.01 -12.10 -13.49
CA ILE A 230 -25.19 -13.32 -13.41
C ILE A 230 -25.76 -14.44 -14.28
N LEU A 231 -27.09 -14.65 -14.30
CA LEU A 231 -27.73 -15.64 -15.16
C LEU A 231 -27.58 -15.26 -16.65
N LYS A 232 -27.70 -13.96 -16.98
CA LYS A 232 -27.48 -13.43 -18.33
C LYS A 232 -26.01 -13.53 -18.76
N TYR A 233 -25.08 -13.33 -17.82
CA TYR A 233 -23.64 -13.53 -18.03
C TYR A 233 -23.30 -15.01 -18.23
N LEU A 234 -23.82 -15.90 -17.39
CA LEU A 234 -23.58 -17.35 -17.46
C LEU A 234 -24.23 -17.99 -18.70
N LEU A 235 -25.39 -17.51 -19.15
CA LEU A 235 -25.99 -17.92 -20.43
C LEU A 235 -25.23 -17.35 -21.65
N SER A 236 -24.33 -16.38 -21.45
CA SER A 236 -23.46 -15.83 -22.50
C SER A 236 -22.05 -16.44 -22.53
N VAL A 237 -21.62 -17.10 -21.45
CA VAL A 237 -20.33 -17.78 -21.37
C VAL A 237 -20.51 -19.23 -21.81
N GLY A 238 -20.38 -19.46 -23.11
CA GLY A 238 -20.38 -20.83 -23.65
C GLY A 238 -20.75 -21.01 -25.12
N GLN A 239 -20.71 -19.97 -25.96
CA GLN A 239 -20.87 -20.15 -27.41
C GLN A 239 -19.69 -19.56 -28.18
N GLN A 240 -19.18 -20.33 -29.14
CA GLN A 240 -18.07 -19.96 -30.02
C GLN A 240 -18.43 -18.74 -30.88
N CYS A 241 -17.49 -17.79 -31.01
CA CYS A 241 -17.60 -16.64 -31.92
C CYS A 241 -17.93 -17.08 -33.35
N ASP A 242 -19.03 -16.58 -33.88
CA ASP A 242 -19.58 -16.95 -35.21
C ASP A 242 -18.87 -16.29 -36.39
N ARG A 243 -17.88 -15.42 -36.12
CA ARG A 243 -17.01 -14.76 -37.10
C ARG A 243 -17.74 -13.98 -38.21
N ALA A 244 -18.97 -13.53 -37.97
CA ALA A 244 -19.73 -12.72 -38.93
C ALA A 244 -19.10 -11.32 -39.12
N GLU A 245 -18.84 -10.92 -40.37
CA GLU A 245 -18.30 -9.59 -40.69
C GLU A 245 -19.41 -8.54 -40.92
N PRO A 246 -19.25 -7.28 -40.47
CA PRO A 246 -18.05 -6.68 -39.86
C PRO A 246 -17.91 -6.87 -38.33
N THR A 247 -18.94 -7.37 -37.64
CA THR A 247 -18.93 -7.60 -36.19
C THR A 247 -19.72 -8.85 -35.82
N CYS A 248 -19.19 -9.68 -34.93
CA CYS A 248 -19.84 -10.95 -34.58
C CYS A 248 -21.21 -10.75 -33.89
N SER A 249 -22.15 -11.67 -34.12
CA SER A 249 -23.53 -11.52 -33.64
C SER A 249 -23.65 -11.60 -32.12
N GLN A 250 -22.60 -12.09 -31.45
CA GLN A 250 -22.53 -12.18 -29.99
C GLN A 250 -22.14 -10.84 -29.35
N CYS A 251 -21.17 -10.12 -29.94
CA CYS A 251 -20.83 -8.76 -29.51
C CYS A 251 -22.02 -7.80 -29.73
N VAL A 252 -22.75 -7.96 -30.84
CA VAL A 252 -23.98 -7.19 -31.12
C VAL A 252 -25.05 -7.46 -30.05
N ARG A 253 -25.33 -8.74 -29.73
CA ARG A 253 -26.34 -9.11 -28.71
C ARG A 253 -25.93 -8.72 -27.28
N ALA A 254 -24.64 -8.66 -27.00
CA ALA A 254 -24.10 -8.24 -25.71
C ALA A 254 -23.93 -6.72 -25.56
N PHE A 255 -24.27 -5.92 -26.59
CA PHE A 255 -24.05 -4.47 -26.64
C PHE A 255 -22.59 -4.05 -26.38
N PHE A 256 -21.63 -4.85 -26.84
CA PHE A 256 -20.19 -4.58 -26.77
C PHE A 256 -19.62 -4.28 -28.17
N SER A 257 -18.68 -3.33 -28.28
CA SER A 257 -17.94 -3.10 -29.52
C SER A 257 -16.99 -4.26 -29.81
N CYS A 258 -17.14 -4.89 -30.98
CA CYS A 258 -16.31 -6.01 -31.40
C CYS A 258 -14.92 -5.51 -31.84
N PRO A 259 -13.81 -6.08 -31.33
CA PRO A 259 -12.46 -5.63 -31.65
C PRO A 259 -11.96 -6.03 -33.06
N GLY A 260 -12.77 -6.73 -33.86
CA GLY A 260 -12.41 -7.21 -35.21
C GLY A 260 -11.63 -8.54 -35.22
N TYR A 261 -11.41 -9.09 -36.41
CA TYR A 261 -10.72 -10.38 -36.61
C TYR A 261 -9.24 -10.17 -36.95
N ARG A 262 -8.35 -10.97 -36.34
CA ARG A 262 -6.90 -10.92 -36.60
C ARG A 262 -6.55 -11.46 -37.98
N ASP A 263 -5.61 -10.79 -38.65
CA ASP A 263 -4.99 -11.27 -39.89
C ASP A 263 -3.96 -12.37 -39.58
N LEU A 264 -4.16 -13.55 -40.17
CA LEU A 264 -3.35 -14.75 -39.96
C LEU A 264 -2.06 -14.76 -40.81
N GLN A 265 -1.82 -13.77 -41.67
CA GLN A 265 -0.59 -13.69 -42.47
C GLN A 265 0.64 -13.19 -41.68
N GLN A 266 0.48 -12.77 -40.42
CA GLN A 266 1.59 -12.28 -39.58
C GLN A 266 2.32 -13.37 -38.77
N LEU A 267 1.99 -14.66 -38.92
CA LEU A 267 2.61 -15.76 -38.18
C LEU A 267 3.38 -16.71 -39.11
N HIS A 268 4.57 -16.28 -39.54
CA HIS A 268 5.56 -17.17 -40.16
C HIS A 268 6.83 -17.19 -39.29
N TYR A 269 7.00 -18.23 -38.48
CA TYR A 269 8.18 -18.43 -37.63
C TYR A 269 9.35 -18.95 -38.48
N ARG A 270 10.50 -18.29 -38.46
CA ARG A 270 11.77 -18.80 -39.01
C ARG A 270 12.68 -19.27 -37.87
N ASP A 271 13.24 -20.47 -38.02
CA ASP A 271 14.22 -21.02 -37.09
C ASP A 271 15.59 -20.33 -37.27
N GLU A 272 16.05 -19.63 -36.22
CA GLU A 272 17.32 -18.90 -36.16
C GLU A 272 18.35 -19.56 -35.23
N ASN A 273 18.14 -20.82 -34.81
CA ASN A 273 18.96 -21.51 -33.81
C ASN A 273 20.46 -21.55 -34.17
N GLU A 274 20.79 -21.64 -35.46
CA GLU A 274 22.17 -21.71 -35.93
C GLU A 274 22.87 -20.34 -35.93
N LYS A 275 22.12 -19.26 -36.22
CA LYS A 275 22.61 -17.87 -36.09
C LYS A 275 22.88 -17.51 -34.64
N VAL A 276 22.05 -17.95 -33.70
CA VAL A 276 22.27 -17.73 -32.26
C VAL A 276 23.52 -18.47 -31.77
N ARG A 277 23.73 -19.72 -32.20
CA ARG A 277 24.95 -20.50 -31.88
C ARG A 277 26.23 -19.89 -32.45
N SER A 278 26.16 -19.19 -33.58
CA SER A 278 27.30 -18.44 -34.13
C SER A 278 27.61 -17.15 -33.34
N ARG A 279 26.57 -16.43 -32.87
CA ARG A 279 26.72 -15.20 -32.06
C ARG A 279 27.30 -15.46 -30.68
N VAL A 280 26.93 -16.57 -30.03
CA VAL A 280 27.48 -16.93 -28.71
C VAL A 280 28.97 -17.27 -28.79
N ARG A 281 29.40 -18.00 -29.84
CA ARG A 281 30.83 -18.28 -30.08
C ARG A 281 31.63 -17.02 -30.42
N PHE A 282 31.04 -16.09 -31.17
CA PHE A 282 31.66 -14.78 -31.44
C PHE A 282 31.76 -13.90 -30.17
N ALA A 283 30.77 -13.96 -29.27
CA ALA A 283 30.74 -13.22 -28.00
C ALA A 283 31.80 -13.73 -26.99
N GLN A 284 32.06 -15.03 -26.95
CA GLN A 284 33.11 -15.60 -26.12
C GLN A 284 34.52 -15.19 -26.60
N TYR A 285 34.77 -15.22 -27.91
CA TYR A 285 36.06 -14.81 -28.49
C TYR A 285 36.31 -13.29 -28.39
N SER A 286 35.26 -12.47 -28.38
CA SER A 286 35.36 -11.01 -28.19
C SER A 286 35.52 -10.60 -26.72
N THR A 287 35.05 -11.41 -25.77
CA THR A 287 35.24 -11.14 -24.32
C THR A 287 36.70 -11.39 -23.91
N GLU A 288 37.34 -12.44 -24.42
CA GLU A 288 38.77 -12.71 -24.15
C GLU A 288 39.71 -11.66 -24.78
N ARG A 289 39.31 -11.09 -25.93
CA ARG A 289 40.04 -9.98 -26.59
C ARG A 289 39.79 -8.61 -25.94
N GLN A 290 38.64 -8.41 -25.28
CA GLN A 290 38.33 -7.16 -24.55
C GLN A 290 39.02 -7.08 -23.18
N VAL A 291 39.27 -8.20 -22.51
CA VAL A 291 40.01 -8.23 -21.23
C VAL A 291 41.50 -7.93 -21.42
N SER A 292 42.07 -8.24 -22.59
CA SER A 292 43.45 -7.93 -22.94
C SER A 292 43.64 -6.47 -23.42
N VAL A 293 42.67 -5.91 -24.16
CA VAL A 293 42.72 -4.51 -24.65
C VAL A 293 42.38 -3.47 -23.55
N ALA A 294 41.60 -3.84 -22.53
CA ALA A 294 41.25 -2.95 -21.41
C ALA A 294 42.43 -2.60 -20.47
N LYS A 295 43.60 -3.25 -20.62
CA LYS A 295 44.81 -2.93 -19.86
C LYS A 295 45.67 -1.81 -20.47
N GLU A 296 45.39 -1.36 -21.70
CA GLU A 296 46.31 -0.46 -22.43
C GLU A 296 45.71 0.88 -22.89
N THR A 297 44.44 1.21 -22.62
CA THR A 297 43.87 2.51 -23.04
C THR A 297 43.34 3.33 -21.86
N GLY A 298 43.97 4.49 -21.64
CA GLY A 298 43.84 5.32 -20.44
C GLY A 298 42.54 6.14 -20.28
N PRO A 299 42.45 6.97 -19.21
CA PRO A 299 41.23 7.64 -18.74
C PRO A 299 40.59 8.68 -19.69
N GLN A 300 41.28 9.07 -20.76
CA GLN A 300 40.87 10.18 -21.63
C GLN A 300 39.76 9.79 -22.64
N SER A 301 39.65 8.53 -23.07
CA SER A 301 38.63 8.13 -24.06
C SER A 301 37.22 7.99 -23.48
N ARG A 302 37.09 7.66 -22.18
CA ARG A 302 35.79 7.64 -21.48
C ARG A 302 35.20 9.04 -21.29
N ARG A 303 36.07 10.06 -21.14
CA ARG A 303 35.66 11.46 -21.08
C ARG A 303 35.12 11.93 -22.44
N ALA A 304 35.88 11.67 -23.51
CA ALA A 304 35.45 12.03 -24.86
C ALA A 304 34.14 11.36 -25.30
N PHE A 305 33.88 10.10 -24.91
CA PHE A 305 32.61 9.43 -25.18
C PHE A 305 31.45 10.02 -24.37
N LYS A 306 31.67 10.33 -23.08
CA LYS A 306 30.66 10.99 -22.23
C LYS A 306 30.34 12.40 -22.75
N ASP A 307 31.36 13.15 -23.16
CA ASP A 307 31.21 14.48 -23.75
C ASP A 307 30.47 14.42 -25.09
N ALA A 308 30.70 13.39 -25.92
CA ALA A 308 29.98 13.19 -27.18
C ALA A 308 28.49 12.81 -26.97
N VAL A 309 28.18 11.95 -26.00
CA VAL A 309 26.80 11.55 -25.66
C VAL A 309 26.02 12.71 -25.03
N VAL A 310 26.68 13.52 -24.19
CA VAL A 310 26.12 14.75 -23.62
C VAL A 310 25.89 15.79 -24.72
N ALA A 311 26.84 15.98 -25.65
CA ALA A 311 26.68 16.89 -26.78
C ALA A 311 25.53 16.47 -27.70
N GLN A 312 25.36 15.17 -27.97
CA GLN A 312 24.27 14.65 -28.78
C GLN A 312 22.90 14.78 -28.08
N SER A 313 22.85 14.64 -26.76
CA SER A 313 21.61 14.83 -25.97
C SER A 313 21.22 16.31 -25.86
N LEU A 314 22.21 17.22 -25.78
CA LEU A 314 22.00 18.67 -25.79
C LEU A 314 21.47 19.18 -27.15
N GLN A 315 21.78 18.48 -28.25
CA GLN A 315 21.26 18.80 -29.59
C GLN A 315 19.80 18.38 -29.81
N SER A 316 19.25 17.47 -28.97
CA SER A 316 17.85 17.03 -29.04
C SER A 316 16.87 17.81 -28.16
N LEU A 317 17.36 18.78 -27.37
CA LEU A 317 16.51 19.68 -26.61
C LEU A 317 15.84 20.70 -27.56
N PRO A 318 14.58 21.10 -27.33
CA PRO A 318 13.96 22.20 -28.07
C PRO A 318 14.86 23.44 -28.02
N ALA A 319 14.99 24.15 -29.14
CA ALA A 319 15.88 25.29 -29.37
C ALA A 319 15.57 26.56 -28.52
N SER A 320 15.05 26.39 -27.31
CA SER A 320 14.79 27.43 -26.33
C SER A 320 15.66 27.20 -25.09
N LEU A 321 16.97 27.43 -25.22
CA LEU A 321 17.85 27.93 -24.16
C LEU A 321 19.24 28.18 -24.78
N PRO A 322 19.70 29.44 -24.75
CA PRO A 322 20.66 29.78 -23.69
C PRO A 322 20.53 31.22 -23.19
N SER A 323 20.21 31.39 -21.90
CA SER A 323 20.98 32.34 -21.11
C SER A 323 22.09 31.54 -20.44
N SER A 324 23.32 32.05 -20.41
CA SER A 324 24.46 31.40 -19.73
C SER A 324 24.14 30.97 -18.30
N THR A 325 23.23 31.71 -17.65
CA THR A 325 22.74 31.46 -16.30
C THR A 325 21.99 30.13 -16.14
N SER A 326 21.24 29.67 -17.15
CA SER A 326 20.49 28.40 -17.05
C SER A 326 21.41 27.19 -17.19
N ALA A 327 22.36 27.21 -18.13
CA ALA A 327 23.36 26.15 -18.23
C ALA A 327 24.25 26.06 -16.97
N GLU A 328 24.65 27.21 -16.41
CA GLU A 328 25.37 27.26 -15.13
C GLU A 328 24.53 26.66 -13.99
N SER A 329 23.23 26.93 -13.94
CA SER A 329 22.34 26.38 -12.91
C SER A 329 22.18 24.86 -12.98
N VAL A 330 22.10 24.29 -14.19
CA VAL A 330 22.03 22.84 -14.39
C VAL A 330 23.33 22.21 -13.92
N GLY A 331 24.48 22.76 -14.34
CA GLY A 331 25.79 22.28 -13.90
C GLY A 331 25.96 22.35 -12.38
N PHE A 332 25.52 23.44 -11.75
CA PHE A 332 25.52 23.59 -10.29
C PHE A 332 24.66 22.51 -9.61
N PHE A 333 23.44 22.29 -10.09
CA PHE A 333 22.55 21.27 -9.56
C PHE A 333 23.17 19.87 -9.61
N PHE A 334 23.70 19.44 -10.77
CA PHE A 334 24.31 18.12 -10.89
C PHE A 334 25.58 17.98 -10.05
N ARG A 335 26.39 19.03 -9.90
CA ARG A 335 27.60 19.00 -9.07
C ARG A 335 27.27 18.87 -7.58
N TYR A 336 26.32 19.65 -7.08
CA TYR A 336 26.14 19.82 -5.63
C TYR A 336 24.91 19.11 -5.05
N TYR A 337 23.94 18.71 -5.88
CA TYR A 337 22.67 18.14 -5.43
C TYR A 337 22.33 16.75 -5.98
N VAL A 338 23.06 16.26 -6.99
CA VAL A 338 22.92 14.89 -7.50
C VAL A 338 24.18 14.04 -7.26
N LEU A 339 23.99 12.81 -6.79
CA LEU A 339 25.11 11.88 -6.63
C LEU A 339 25.54 11.29 -7.97
N GLU A 340 26.85 11.16 -8.16
CA GLU A 340 27.43 10.48 -9.31
C GLU A 340 27.02 9.00 -9.35
N ASP A 341 26.90 8.43 -10.57
CA ASP A 341 26.45 7.05 -10.77
C ASP A 341 27.32 6.01 -10.05
N GLY A 342 28.61 6.32 -9.84
CA GLY A 342 29.57 5.44 -9.16
C GLY A 342 29.28 5.21 -7.67
N HIS A 343 28.49 6.07 -7.02
CA HIS A 343 28.15 5.93 -5.61
C HIS A 343 27.01 4.93 -5.35
N ASN A 344 26.22 4.57 -6.38
CA ASN A 344 25.10 3.62 -6.37
C ASN A 344 24.31 3.53 -5.04
N ILE A 345 23.96 4.66 -4.44
CA ILE A 345 23.24 4.68 -3.16
C ILE A 345 21.75 4.41 -3.42
N PRO A 346 21.14 3.35 -2.84
CA PRO A 346 19.78 2.91 -3.19
C PRO A 346 18.62 3.86 -2.92
N ILE A 347 18.85 4.97 -2.22
CA ILE A 347 17.81 5.96 -1.87
C ILE A 347 17.84 7.21 -2.77
N TYR A 348 18.87 7.41 -3.59
CA TYR A 348 19.00 8.62 -4.41
C TYR A 348 18.97 8.30 -5.90
N LEU A 349 18.33 9.17 -6.67
CA LEU A 349 18.48 9.16 -8.13
C LEU A 349 19.92 9.50 -8.48
N SER A 350 20.51 8.73 -9.39
CA SER A 350 21.84 9.01 -9.88
C SER A 350 21.83 10.08 -10.97
N ALA A 351 23.00 10.63 -11.31
CA ALA A 351 23.16 11.62 -12.36
C ALA A 351 22.46 11.21 -13.67
N SER A 352 22.75 10.02 -14.18
CA SER A 352 22.14 9.53 -15.42
C SER A 352 20.61 9.41 -15.34
N GLN A 353 20.06 8.93 -14.22
CA GLN A 353 18.61 8.82 -14.02
C GLN A 353 17.93 10.19 -14.02
N MET A 354 18.56 11.17 -13.36
CA MET A 354 18.07 12.53 -13.31
C MET A 354 18.18 13.24 -14.67
N GLU A 355 19.27 13.02 -15.40
CA GLU A 355 19.46 13.53 -16.77
C GLU A 355 18.36 13.02 -17.70
N VAL A 356 18.06 11.71 -17.66
CA VAL A 356 17.00 11.11 -18.48
C VAL A 356 15.62 11.68 -18.12
N LEU A 357 15.31 11.88 -16.84
CA LEU A 357 14.05 12.48 -16.43
C LEU A 357 13.94 13.94 -16.89
N ALA A 358 15.02 14.72 -16.77
CA ALA A 358 15.05 16.12 -17.18
C ALA A 358 14.96 16.28 -18.71
N ALA A 359 15.66 15.43 -19.47
CA ALA A 359 15.63 15.46 -20.93
C ALA A 359 14.25 15.14 -21.51
N ASN A 360 13.49 14.25 -20.85
CA ASN A 360 12.19 13.80 -21.32
C ASN A 360 11.00 14.57 -20.73
N SER A 361 11.24 15.51 -19.81
CA SER A 361 10.16 16.24 -19.14
C SER A 361 10.50 17.70 -18.89
N PRO A 362 9.74 18.64 -19.50
CA PRO A 362 9.88 20.06 -19.21
C PRO A 362 9.71 20.36 -17.71
N SER A 363 8.66 19.85 -17.06
CA SER A 363 8.43 20.13 -15.63
C SER A 363 9.64 19.75 -14.76
N VAL A 364 10.30 18.62 -15.04
CA VAL A 364 11.52 18.22 -14.34
C VAL A 364 12.68 19.18 -14.64
N MET A 365 12.91 19.50 -15.92
CA MET A 365 13.98 20.44 -16.32
C MET A 365 13.80 21.83 -15.69
N GLN A 366 12.60 22.40 -15.74
CA GLN A 366 12.33 23.71 -15.14
C GLN A 366 12.45 23.68 -13.61
N SER A 367 11.97 22.62 -12.94
CA SER A 367 12.17 22.45 -11.50
C SER A 367 13.65 22.37 -11.14
N LEU A 368 14.44 21.64 -11.93
CA LEU A 368 15.89 21.50 -11.74
C LEU A 368 16.61 22.85 -11.89
N VAL A 369 16.31 23.60 -12.95
CA VAL A 369 16.87 24.94 -13.19
C VAL A 369 16.51 25.87 -12.03
N ALA A 370 15.27 25.85 -11.54
CA ALA A 370 14.85 26.65 -10.38
C ALA A 370 15.69 26.35 -9.13
N VAL A 371 15.88 25.06 -8.81
CA VAL A 371 16.71 24.61 -7.68
C VAL A 371 18.18 25.02 -7.86
N GLY A 372 18.74 24.83 -9.06
CA GLY A 372 20.11 25.22 -9.39
C GLY A 372 20.35 26.73 -9.24
N LEU A 373 19.43 27.55 -9.73
CA LEU A 373 19.47 29.00 -9.60
C LEU A 373 19.33 29.46 -8.14
N ALA A 374 18.45 28.83 -7.37
CA ALA A 374 18.28 29.13 -5.95
C ALA A 374 19.56 28.82 -5.15
N GLY A 375 20.18 27.67 -5.42
CA GLY A 375 21.47 27.30 -4.84
C GLY A 375 22.58 28.29 -5.20
N LEU A 376 22.75 28.60 -6.50
CA LEU A 376 23.71 29.60 -6.97
C LEU A 376 23.48 30.97 -6.34
N SER A 377 22.21 31.40 -6.25
CA SER A 377 21.83 32.64 -5.60
C SER A 377 22.26 32.69 -4.15
N ASN A 378 22.05 31.60 -3.40
CA ASN A 378 22.39 31.52 -1.98
C ASN A 378 23.90 31.54 -1.72
N ILE A 379 24.69 30.95 -2.62
CA ILE A 379 26.17 30.96 -2.55
C ILE A 379 26.72 32.32 -2.99
N LYS A 380 26.28 32.84 -4.14
CA LYS A 380 26.75 34.12 -4.69
C LYS A 380 26.11 35.34 -4.01
N LYS A 381 25.16 35.12 -3.08
CA LYS A 381 24.35 36.16 -2.41
C LYS A 381 23.72 37.13 -3.42
N SER A 382 23.09 36.61 -4.48
CA SER A 382 22.56 37.41 -5.59
C SER A 382 21.02 37.41 -5.65
N PRO A 383 20.35 38.50 -5.24
CA PRO A 383 18.89 38.61 -5.32
C PRO A 383 18.33 38.44 -6.74
N ASP A 384 19.07 38.88 -7.76
CA ASP A 384 18.65 38.73 -9.16
C ASP A 384 18.58 37.26 -9.60
N LEU A 385 19.53 36.43 -9.14
CA LEU A 385 19.47 35.00 -9.37
C LEU A 385 18.29 34.36 -8.62
N MET A 386 17.97 34.83 -7.40
CA MET A 386 16.78 34.37 -6.67
C MET A 386 15.48 34.74 -7.39
N ASN A 387 15.40 35.94 -7.98
CA ASN A 387 14.24 36.36 -8.75
C ASN A 387 14.05 35.45 -9.98
N LYS A 388 15.13 35.12 -10.70
CA LYS A 388 15.10 34.17 -11.81
C LYS A 388 14.71 32.76 -11.35
N ALA A 389 15.30 32.27 -10.26
CA ALA A 389 14.93 31.00 -9.62
C ALA A 389 13.44 30.92 -9.32
N THR A 390 12.87 31.98 -8.75
CA THR A 390 11.43 32.08 -8.44
C THR A 390 10.57 32.06 -9.70
N GLN A 391 10.98 32.74 -10.77
CA GLN A 391 10.28 32.69 -12.06
C GLN A 391 10.26 31.28 -12.66
N GLU A 392 11.39 30.58 -12.63
CA GLU A 392 11.49 29.19 -13.09
C GLU A 392 10.68 28.22 -12.21
N TYR A 393 10.67 28.45 -10.89
CA TYR A 393 9.81 27.72 -9.95
C TYR A 393 8.32 27.89 -10.29
N THR A 394 7.86 29.12 -10.53
CA THR A 394 6.48 29.39 -10.95
C THR A 394 6.16 28.74 -12.30
N ARG A 395 7.09 28.77 -13.26
CA ARG A 395 6.92 28.09 -14.56
C ARG A 395 6.79 26.57 -14.37
N ALA A 396 7.64 25.97 -13.54
CA ALA A 396 7.56 24.55 -13.21
C ALA A 396 6.23 24.19 -12.53
N LEU A 397 5.71 25.04 -11.64
CA LEU A 397 4.38 24.87 -11.04
C LEU A 397 3.25 24.89 -12.08
N HIS A 398 3.32 25.74 -13.11
CA HIS A 398 2.32 25.71 -14.19
C HIS A 398 2.40 24.43 -15.02
N LEU A 399 3.61 23.95 -15.33
CA LEU A 399 3.81 22.72 -16.09
C LEU A 399 3.33 21.49 -15.33
N ILE A 400 3.69 21.36 -14.05
CA ILE A 400 3.26 20.23 -13.23
C ILE A 400 1.74 20.25 -13.02
N ASN A 401 1.12 21.41 -12.77
CA ASN A 401 -0.33 21.52 -12.64
C ASN A 401 -1.06 21.11 -13.94
N SER A 402 -0.49 21.40 -15.10
CA SER A 402 -1.02 20.91 -16.38
C SER A 402 -0.88 19.39 -16.49
N ALA A 403 0.30 18.83 -16.16
CA ALA A 403 0.53 17.38 -16.19
C ALA A 403 -0.34 16.61 -15.20
N LEU A 404 -0.67 17.19 -14.05
CA LEU A 404 -1.53 16.56 -13.03
C LEU A 404 -3.01 16.48 -13.46
N LYS A 405 -3.45 17.29 -14.41
CA LYS A 405 -4.80 17.22 -14.99
C LYS A 405 -4.95 16.08 -16.00
N ASP A 406 -3.85 15.62 -16.58
CA ASP A 406 -3.81 14.50 -17.50
C ASP A 406 -3.69 13.17 -16.74
N GLU A 407 -4.58 12.22 -17.02
CA GLU A 407 -4.65 10.96 -16.27
C GLU A 407 -3.43 10.05 -16.48
N ALA A 408 -2.80 10.10 -17.66
CA ALA A 408 -1.60 9.33 -17.94
C ALA A 408 -0.37 9.98 -17.29
N GLN A 409 -0.25 11.31 -17.36
CA GLN A 409 0.92 12.02 -16.86
C GLN A 409 0.94 12.16 -15.34
N ARG A 410 -0.21 12.27 -14.66
CA ARG A 410 -0.25 12.41 -13.19
C ARG A 410 0.40 11.26 -12.42
N LYS A 411 0.50 10.06 -13.01
CA LYS A 411 1.15 8.89 -12.40
C LYS A 411 2.61 8.70 -12.85
N SER A 412 3.13 9.59 -13.69
CA SER A 412 4.47 9.47 -14.27
C SER A 412 5.58 9.68 -13.24
N ASP A 413 6.77 9.15 -13.54
CA ASP A 413 7.99 9.47 -12.77
C ASP A 413 8.32 10.95 -12.82
N ALA A 414 8.08 11.61 -13.95
CA ALA A 414 8.31 13.03 -14.14
C ALA A 414 7.47 13.90 -13.18
N ALA A 415 6.19 13.58 -12.98
CA ALA A 415 5.34 14.29 -12.05
C ALA A 415 5.89 14.19 -10.62
N LEU A 416 6.26 12.99 -10.16
CA LEU A 416 6.80 12.78 -8.82
C LEU A 416 8.17 13.45 -8.64
N ALA A 417 9.06 13.32 -9.61
CA ALA A 417 10.39 13.94 -9.59
C ALA A 417 10.31 15.47 -9.56
N ALA A 418 9.42 16.08 -10.36
CA ALA A 418 9.19 17.51 -10.34
C ALA A 418 8.67 17.97 -8.97
N THR A 419 7.69 17.26 -8.36
CA THR A 419 7.24 17.57 -6.98
C THR A 419 8.36 17.49 -5.96
N MET A 420 9.25 16.49 -6.05
CA MET A 420 10.43 16.36 -5.18
C MET A 420 11.36 17.57 -5.30
N LEU A 421 11.66 17.99 -6.54
CA LEU A 421 12.54 19.14 -6.81
C LEU A 421 11.92 20.46 -6.35
N LEU A 422 10.61 20.64 -6.51
CA LEU A 422 9.90 21.81 -5.97
C LEU A 422 9.92 21.82 -4.43
N GLY A 423 9.80 20.67 -3.78
CA GLY A 423 10.01 20.54 -2.34
C GLY A 423 11.44 20.92 -1.93
N MET A 424 12.44 20.54 -2.72
CA MET A 424 13.84 20.94 -2.50
C MET A 424 14.04 22.46 -2.65
N PHE A 425 13.37 23.09 -3.61
CA PHE A 425 13.37 24.55 -3.77
C PHE A 425 12.87 25.27 -2.51
N GLU A 426 11.79 24.78 -1.89
CA GLU A 426 11.28 25.36 -0.64
C GLU A 426 12.29 25.24 0.51
N VAL A 427 13.03 24.14 0.59
CA VAL A 427 14.08 23.96 1.61
C VAL A 427 15.24 24.93 1.39
N LEU A 428 15.66 25.13 0.13
CA LEU A 428 16.74 26.05 -0.22
C LEU A 428 16.37 27.52 0.04
N THR A 429 15.12 27.90 -0.20
CA THR A 429 14.65 29.28 -0.06
C THR A 429 14.01 29.57 1.30
N CYS A 430 13.92 28.56 2.18
CA CYS A 430 13.27 28.66 3.48
C CYS A 430 13.88 29.76 4.34
N ASN A 431 13.12 30.83 4.55
CA ASN A 431 13.51 31.97 5.39
C ASN A 431 12.43 32.38 6.39
N THR A 432 11.23 31.80 6.30
CA THR A 432 10.04 32.14 7.09
C THR A 432 9.25 30.89 7.46
N PRO A 433 8.37 30.95 8.49
CA PRO A 433 7.48 29.84 8.82
C PRO A 433 6.55 29.42 7.67
N SER A 434 6.15 30.35 6.80
CA SER A 434 5.35 30.05 5.60
C SER A 434 6.10 29.16 4.60
N SER A 435 7.42 29.32 4.45
CA SER A 435 8.23 28.42 3.61
C SER A 435 8.16 26.95 4.09
N LEU A 436 8.14 26.73 5.40
CA LEU A 436 7.99 25.38 5.96
C LEU A 436 6.62 24.77 5.64
N GLN A 437 5.58 25.61 5.61
CA GLN A 437 4.24 25.19 5.19
C GLN A 437 4.21 24.85 3.70
N SER A 438 4.85 25.64 2.83
CA SER A 438 4.96 25.36 1.40
C SER A 438 5.65 24.02 1.14
N TRP A 439 6.77 23.75 1.82
CA TRP A 439 7.42 22.43 1.78
C TRP A 439 6.46 21.32 2.20
N ALA A 440 5.73 21.50 3.31
CA ALA A 440 4.76 20.52 3.79
C ALA A 440 3.64 20.24 2.76
N GLN A 441 3.23 21.23 1.97
CA GLN A 441 2.25 21.02 0.88
C GLN A 441 2.83 20.15 -0.24
N HIS A 442 4.10 20.33 -0.63
CA HIS A 442 4.75 19.45 -1.60
C HIS A 442 4.89 18.03 -1.07
N ILE A 443 5.18 17.84 0.22
CA ILE A 443 5.21 16.50 0.85
C ILE A 443 3.83 15.85 0.82
N ARG A 444 2.75 16.60 1.09
CA ARG A 444 1.37 16.08 0.98
C ARG A 444 1.03 15.71 -0.46
N GLY A 445 1.34 16.57 -1.42
CA GLY A 445 1.14 16.30 -2.85
C GLY A 445 1.90 15.05 -3.30
N ALA A 446 3.16 14.91 -2.90
CA ALA A 446 3.98 13.74 -3.17
C ALA A 446 3.40 12.46 -2.53
N THR A 447 2.85 12.56 -1.32
CA THR A 447 2.16 11.44 -0.66
C THR A 447 0.97 10.97 -1.49
N THR A 448 0.12 11.90 -1.96
CA THR A 448 -1.02 11.57 -2.82
C THR A 448 -0.55 10.97 -4.16
N LEU A 449 0.53 11.47 -4.75
CA LEU A 449 1.10 10.89 -5.98
C LEU A 449 1.61 9.46 -5.77
N ILE A 450 2.28 9.19 -4.66
CA ILE A 450 2.71 7.83 -4.29
C ILE A 450 1.49 6.91 -4.18
N GLU A 451 0.41 7.35 -3.55
CA GLU A 451 -0.83 6.58 -3.41
C GLU A 451 -1.49 6.29 -4.77
N MET A 452 -1.57 7.30 -5.64
CA MET A 452 -2.12 7.16 -6.99
C MET A 452 -1.32 6.19 -7.87
N ARG A 453 0.01 6.18 -7.70
CA ARG A 453 0.93 5.30 -8.44
C ARG A 453 0.87 3.85 -7.96
N GLY A 454 0.59 3.63 -6.67
CA GLY A 454 0.44 2.31 -6.07
C GLY A 454 1.72 1.47 -6.09
N ALA A 455 1.57 0.16 -5.93
CA ALA A 455 2.64 -0.84 -5.83
C ALA A 455 3.61 -0.85 -7.01
N GLU A 456 3.15 -0.55 -8.23
CA GLU A 456 3.94 -0.69 -9.46
C GLU A 456 5.22 0.18 -9.44
N GLN A 457 5.21 1.31 -8.72
CA GLN A 457 6.40 2.16 -8.62
C GLN A 457 7.58 1.47 -7.94
N ILE A 458 7.32 0.49 -7.08
CA ILE A 458 8.34 -0.21 -6.28
C ILE A 458 9.09 -1.23 -7.13
N LYS A 459 8.48 -1.75 -8.20
CA LYS A 459 9.08 -2.74 -9.10
C LYS A 459 10.19 -2.16 -9.98
N TRP A 460 10.24 -0.84 -10.13
CA TRP A 460 11.19 -0.15 -10.99
C TRP A 460 12.20 0.63 -10.15
N ILE A 461 13.49 0.57 -10.53
CA ILE A 461 14.58 1.17 -9.74
C ILE A 461 14.41 2.68 -9.49
N VAL A 462 13.92 3.42 -10.48
CA VAL A 462 13.70 4.88 -10.39
C VAL A 462 12.55 5.18 -9.43
N GLY A 463 11.42 4.50 -9.60
CA GLY A 463 10.26 4.63 -8.71
C GLY A 463 10.58 4.22 -7.26
N MET A 464 11.30 3.11 -7.07
CA MET A 464 11.77 2.65 -5.76
C MET A 464 12.66 3.69 -5.08
N ARG A 465 13.64 4.28 -5.82
CA ARG A 465 14.52 5.33 -5.29
C ARG A 465 13.73 6.56 -4.86
N MET A 466 12.84 7.06 -5.71
CA MET A 466 11.99 8.21 -5.39
C MET A 466 11.08 7.94 -4.20
N PHE A 467 10.41 6.78 -4.16
CA PHE A 467 9.58 6.37 -3.03
C PHE A 467 10.39 6.34 -1.73
N THR A 468 11.57 5.73 -1.76
CA THR A 468 12.42 5.58 -0.56
C THR A 468 12.90 6.93 -0.04
N HIS A 469 13.29 7.84 -0.94
CA HIS A 469 13.67 9.20 -0.59
C HIS A 469 12.49 9.97 0.04
N LEU A 470 11.36 10.02 -0.66
CA LEU A 470 10.17 10.74 -0.23
C LEU A 470 9.62 10.20 1.08
N ARG A 471 9.63 8.89 1.27
CA ARG A 471 9.17 8.25 2.50
C ARG A 471 9.89 8.77 3.73
N VAL A 472 11.21 8.95 3.68
CA VAL A 472 11.98 9.51 4.80
C VAL A 472 11.51 10.95 5.10
N GLN A 473 11.26 11.75 4.07
CA GLN A 473 10.73 13.12 4.22
C GLN A 473 9.31 13.15 4.77
N ILE A 474 8.43 12.26 4.30
CA ILE A 474 7.05 12.12 4.79
C ILE A 474 7.05 11.77 6.28
N ILE A 475 7.84 10.78 6.68
CA ILE A 475 7.88 10.36 8.09
C ILE A 475 8.53 11.44 8.96
N ALA A 476 9.59 12.10 8.50
CA ALA A 476 10.16 13.25 9.21
C ALA A 476 9.12 14.37 9.41
N SER A 477 8.32 14.68 8.39
CA SER A 477 7.20 15.62 8.48
C SER A 477 6.15 15.17 9.50
N CYS A 478 5.75 13.90 9.48
CA CYS A 478 4.82 13.32 10.45
C CYS A 478 5.35 13.42 11.89
N LEU A 479 6.63 13.10 12.13
CA LEU A 479 7.24 13.22 13.45
C LEU A 479 7.28 14.67 13.93
N HIS A 480 7.63 15.61 13.05
CA HIS A 480 7.69 17.03 13.36
C HIS A 480 6.32 17.60 13.74
N TRP A 481 5.29 17.29 12.95
CA TRP A 481 3.93 17.80 13.15
C TRP A 481 3.07 16.92 14.07
N ARG A 482 3.66 15.89 14.70
CA ARG A 482 2.97 14.93 15.58
C ARG A 482 1.76 14.26 14.87
N LEU A 483 1.92 13.94 13.60
CA LEU A 483 0.92 13.23 12.79
C LEU A 483 1.27 11.74 12.70
N SER A 484 0.25 10.91 12.54
CA SER A 484 0.45 9.51 12.18
C SER A 484 0.94 9.39 10.73
N VAL A 485 1.81 8.40 10.46
CA VAL A 485 2.23 8.08 9.09
C VAL A 485 1.04 7.48 8.34
N PRO A 486 0.75 7.91 7.10
CA PRO A 486 -0.34 7.33 6.31
C PRO A 486 -0.19 5.82 6.13
N ALA A 487 -1.29 5.08 6.26
CA ALA A 487 -1.29 3.61 6.18
C ALA A 487 -0.77 3.09 4.82
N SER A 488 -1.03 3.85 3.75
CA SER A 488 -0.50 3.61 2.41
C SER A 488 1.05 3.57 2.40
N ILE A 489 1.68 4.54 3.05
CA ILE A 489 3.15 4.64 3.13
C ILE A 489 3.74 3.47 3.93
N VAL A 490 3.08 3.05 5.01
CA VAL A 490 3.48 1.85 5.78
C VAL A 490 3.34 0.59 4.91
N HIS A 491 2.21 0.43 4.23
CA HIS A 491 1.97 -0.72 3.36
C HIS A 491 3.01 -0.83 2.23
N TRP A 492 3.28 0.27 1.52
CA TRP A 492 4.30 0.32 0.47
C TRP A 492 5.72 0.12 1.00
N SER A 493 5.97 0.44 2.28
CA SER A 493 7.26 0.17 2.91
C SER A 493 7.53 -1.32 3.10
N LEU A 494 6.50 -2.08 3.50
CA LEU A 494 6.59 -3.53 3.63
C LEU A 494 6.81 -4.18 2.27
N GLN A 495 6.13 -3.70 1.23
CA GLN A 495 6.35 -4.20 -0.13
C GLN A 495 7.76 -3.85 -0.64
N ALA A 496 8.25 -2.64 -0.38
CA ALA A 496 9.61 -2.25 -0.76
C ALA A 496 10.69 -3.08 -0.05
N MET A 497 10.43 -3.51 1.18
CA MET A 497 11.31 -4.43 1.92
C MET A 497 11.43 -5.80 1.22
N ALA A 498 10.32 -6.31 0.65
CA ALA A 498 10.32 -7.61 -0.03
C ALA A 498 11.14 -7.62 -1.33
N GLU A 499 11.29 -6.46 -1.97
CA GLU A 499 12.10 -6.28 -3.19
C GLU A 499 13.59 -6.03 -2.91
N ARG A 500 13.99 -5.98 -1.64
CA ARG A 500 15.34 -5.64 -1.21
C ARG A 500 16.15 -6.85 -0.79
N SER A 501 17.48 -6.69 -0.81
CA SER A 501 18.35 -7.63 -0.13
C SER A 501 17.98 -7.70 1.36
N THR A 502 18.20 -8.85 2.01
CA THR A 502 17.95 -9.00 3.45
C THR A 502 18.71 -7.97 4.30
N ALA A 503 19.91 -7.58 3.83
CA ALA A 503 20.71 -6.54 4.47
C ALA A 503 20.12 -5.14 4.26
N ASP A 504 19.44 -4.90 3.14
CA ASP A 504 18.72 -3.67 2.83
C ASP A 504 17.38 -3.51 3.51
N GLY A 505 16.64 -4.61 3.68
CA GLY A 505 15.35 -4.62 4.38
C GLY A 505 15.43 -4.14 5.83
N LYS A 506 16.61 -4.16 6.48
CA LYS A 506 16.79 -3.60 7.83
C LYS A 506 16.51 -2.10 7.93
N ALA A 507 16.70 -1.33 6.86
CA ALA A 507 16.27 0.07 6.85
C ALA A 507 14.75 0.21 6.85
N ASP A 508 14.05 -0.67 6.14
CA ASP A 508 12.60 -0.69 6.10
C ASP A 508 11.99 -1.11 7.44
N GLU A 509 12.64 -2.04 8.14
CA GLU A 509 12.24 -2.48 9.48
C GLU A 509 12.32 -1.31 10.47
N LEU A 510 13.38 -0.50 10.39
CA LEU A 510 13.46 0.73 11.17
C LEU A 510 12.33 1.69 10.82
N VAL A 511 12.07 1.89 9.53
CA VAL A 511 11.02 2.80 9.07
C VAL A 511 9.64 2.42 9.65
N ASP A 512 9.33 1.12 9.72
CA ASP A 512 8.11 0.64 10.37
C ASP A 512 8.09 0.96 11.87
N LEU A 513 9.19 0.72 12.59
CA LEU A 513 9.31 1.11 14.00
C LEU A 513 9.13 2.62 14.21
N VAL A 514 9.67 3.46 13.31
CA VAL A 514 9.49 4.91 13.37
C VAL A 514 8.05 5.33 13.06
N ALA A 515 7.32 4.60 12.20
CA ALA A 515 5.89 4.82 12.01
C ALA A 515 5.09 4.56 13.30
N HIS A 516 5.49 3.56 14.10
CA HIS A 516 4.93 3.34 15.43
C HIS A 516 5.22 4.50 16.40
N VAL A 517 6.45 5.05 16.36
CA VAL A 517 6.79 6.26 17.13
C VAL A 517 5.87 7.43 16.74
N ALA A 518 5.72 7.70 15.44
CA ALA A 518 4.86 8.78 14.95
C ALA A 518 3.40 8.62 15.38
N ARG A 519 2.87 7.39 15.32
CA ARG A 519 1.52 7.07 15.79
C ARG A 519 1.36 7.34 17.28
N LEU A 520 2.29 6.88 18.11
CA LEU A 520 2.24 7.11 19.56
C LEU A 520 2.31 8.60 19.91
N LEU A 521 3.21 9.35 19.27
CA LEU A 521 3.32 10.79 19.46
C LEU A 521 2.03 11.53 19.08
N SER A 522 1.40 11.11 17.97
CA SER A 522 0.12 11.66 17.52
C SER A 522 -1.02 11.38 18.51
N GLN A 523 -1.13 10.12 18.97
CA GLN A 523 -2.11 9.75 20.01
C GLN A 523 -1.86 10.47 21.33
N ALA A 524 -0.59 10.67 21.72
CA ALA A 524 -0.22 11.38 22.92
C ALA A 524 -0.62 12.87 22.85
N GLN A 525 -0.47 13.52 21.70
CA GLN A 525 -0.90 14.90 21.47
C GLN A 525 -2.43 15.04 21.52
N MET A 526 -3.17 14.05 21.01
CA MET A 526 -4.63 14.03 21.05
C MET A 526 -5.21 13.55 22.40
N ASN A 527 -4.36 13.26 23.39
CA ASN A 527 -4.76 12.65 24.68
C ASN A 527 -5.54 11.32 24.53
N LEU A 528 -5.24 10.56 23.47
CA LEU A 528 -5.86 9.26 23.18
C LEU A 528 -5.02 8.06 23.66
N ALA A 529 -3.74 8.29 23.99
CA ALA A 529 -2.86 7.24 24.49
C ALA A 529 -3.12 7.00 25.99
N SER A 530 -3.62 5.80 26.34
CA SER A 530 -3.99 5.41 27.70
C SER A 530 -2.79 5.13 28.62
N ASP A 531 -1.68 4.63 28.07
CA ASP A 531 -0.43 4.36 28.80
C ASP A 531 0.74 4.79 27.91
N LYS A 532 1.10 6.08 28.02
CA LYS A 532 2.12 6.72 27.17
C LYS A 532 3.51 6.17 27.50
N VAL A 533 3.80 5.95 28.79
CA VAL A 533 5.12 5.50 29.27
C VAL A 533 5.38 4.06 28.86
N SER A 534 4.46 3.13 29.12
CA SER A 534 4.64 1.71 28.77
C SER A 534 4.72 1.49 27.25
N SER A 535 3.89 2.22 26.49
CA SER A 535 3.94 2.16 25.02
C SER A 535 5.28 2.69 24.48
N ALA A 536 5.76 3.82 25.00
CA ALA A 536 7.06 4.38 24.63
C ALA A 536 8.22 3.46 25.00
N ALA A 537 8.21 2.89 26.21
CA ALA A 537 9.22 1.95 26.68
C ALA A 537 9.25 0.67 25.82
N THR A 538 8.07 0.20 25.40
CA THR A 538 7.93 -0.96 24.50
C THR A 538 8.55 -0.66 23.13
N ILE A 539 8.23 0.49 22.53
CA ILE A 539 8.82 0.89 21.24
C ILE A 539 10.33 1.08 21.37
N ASP A 540 10.82 1.72 22.43
CA ASP A 540 12.26 1.91 22.67
C ASP A 540 13.00 0.57 22.84
N ARG A 541 12.36 -0.44 23.43
CA ARG A 541 12.89 -1.81 23.48
C ARG A 541 13.03 -2.43 22.08
N TYR A 542 12.04 -2.29 21.22
CA TYR A 542 12.14 -2.79 19.84
C TYR A 542 13.20 -2.05 19.03
N LEU A 543 13.33 -0.72 19.19
CA LEU A 543 14.41 0.05 18.59
C LEU A 543 15.79 -0.46 19.05
N ARG A 544 15.99 -0.69 20.35
CA ARG A 544 17.23 -1.30 20.85
C ARG A 544 17.48 -2.68 20.26
N GLN A 545 16.45 -3.53 20.18
CA GLN A 545 16.57 -4.85 19.57
C GLN A 545 17.00 -4.75 18.10
N TRP A 546 16.38 -3.86 17.32
CA TRP A 546 16.71 -3.63 15.91
C TRP A 546 18.20 -3.33 15.73
N ARG A 547 18.80 -2.48 16.58
CA ARG A 547 20.24 -2.16 16.56
C ARG A 547 21.12 -3.41 16.59
N HIS A 548 20.74 -4.41 17.37
CA HIS A 548 21.50 -5.67 17.51
C HIS A 548 21.32 -6.63 16.33
N THR A 549 20.36 -6.38 15.44
CA THR A 549 20.11 -7.21 14.25
C THR A 549 20.79 -6.69 12.99
N LEU A 550 21.50 -5.56 13.07
CA LEU A 550 22.10 -4.90 11.92
C LEU A 550 23.32 -5.70 11.38
N PRO A 551 23.34 -6.06 10.09
CA PRO A 551 24.53 -6.62 9.47
C PRO A 551 25.67 -5.60 9.35
N SER A 552 26.89 -6.10 9.10
CA SER A 552 28.12 -5.31 9.00
C SER A 552 28.05 -4.16 7.99
N ARG A 553 27.23 -4.27 6.94
CA ARG A 553 27.02 -3.21 5.94
C ARG A 553 26.46 -1.91 6.53
N TRP A 554 25.86 -1.98 7.71
CA TRP A 554 25.37 -0.81 8.45
C TRP A 554 26.31 -0.35 9.56
N ALA A 555 27.36 -1.10 9.86
CA ALA A 555 28.25 -0.75 10.96
C ALA A 555 29.00 0.54 10.65
N TYR A 556 29.04 1.45 11.63
CA TYR A 556 29.93 2.60 11.61
C TYR A 556 31.16 2.32 12.47
N GLN A 557 32.22 3.07 12.22
CA GLN A 557 33.43 3.06 13.04
C GLN A 557 33.51 4.37 13.82
N THR A 558 33.82 4.28 15.11
CA THR A 558 34.14 5.45 15.94
C THR A 558 35.63 5.69 15.84
N VAL A 559 36.01 6.87 15.35
CA VAL A 559 37.40 7.25 15.13
C VAL A 559 37.74 8.43 16.04
N PRO A 560 38.91 8.42 16.70
CA PRO A 560 39.40 9.59 17.42
C PRO A 560 39.52 10.79 16.47
N GLY A 561 38.97 11.93 16.89
CA GLY A 561 39.20 13.20 16.22
C GLY A 561 40.68 13.55 16.20
N PRO A 562 41.15 14.34 15.22
CA PRO A 562 42.54 14.78 15.18
C PRO A 562 42.93 15.49 16.50
N PRO A 563 44.18 15.40 16.98
CA PRO A 563 44.62 16.04 18.21
C PRO A 563 44.30 17.55 18.18
N VAL A 564 43.86 18.13 19.30
CA VAL A 564 43.46 19.56 19.38
C VAL A 564 44.56 20.49 18.85
N ARG A 565 45.84 20.16 19.08
CA ARG A 565 47.01 20.92 18.57
C ARG A 565 47.13 20.93 17.06
N ASN A 566 46.59 19.93 16.38
CA ASN A 566 46.63 19.78 14.92
C ASN A 566 45.34 20.30 14.26
N ARG A 567 44.38 20.82 15.03
CA ARG A 567 43.16 21.42 14.49
C ARG A 567 43.40 22.90 14.23
N SER A 568 43.10 23.36 13.02
CA SER A 568 42.90 24.80 12.82
C SER A 568 41.67 25.27 13.62
N PRO A 569 41.56 26.56 13.94
CA PRO A 569 40.35 27.12 14.57
C PRO A 569 39.06 26.84 13.77
N SER A 570 39.15 26.70 12.45
CA SER A 570 38.04 26.28 11.59
C SER A 570 37.71 24.79 11.75
N HIS A 571 38.72 23.91 11.89
CA HIS A 571 38.51 22.47 12.13
C HIS A 571 37.90 22.19 13.51
N MET A 572 38.28 22.93 14.56
CA MET A 572 37.70 22.75 15.91
C MET A 572 36.18 22.93 15.92
N LYS A 573 35.66 23.80 15.06
CA LYS A 573 34.22 24.05 14.94
C LYS A 573 33.47 22.82 14.42
N PHE A 574 34.08 21.97 13.60
CA PHE A 574 33.37 20.87 12.97
C PHE A 574 33.18 19.61 13.84
N TYR A 575 33.92 19.49 14.93
CA TYR A 575 33.81 18.34 15.83
C TYR A 575 33.16 18.78 17.14
N TYR A 576 32.08 18.09 17.53
CA TYR A 576 31.45 18.33 18.82
C TYR A 576 32.21 17.64 19.96
N SER A 577 32.61 16.38 19.75
CA SER A 577 33.34 15.58 20.73
C SER A 577 34.78 15.28 20.28
N GLN A 578 35.49 14.44 21.04
CA GLN A 578 36.83 13.96 20.69
C GLN A 578 36.79 12.76 19.74
N VAL A 579 35.61 12.31 19.31
CA VAL A 579 35.44 11.23 18.35
C VAL A 579 34.45 11.63 17.26
N TYR A 580 34.43 10.87 16.18
CA TYR A 580 33.42 11.00 15.13
C TYR A 580 33.15 9.64 14.50
N HIS A 581 32.03 9.53 13.79
CA HIS A 581 31.59 8.30 13.15
C HIS A 581 31.91 8.30 11.66
N ILE A 582 32.50 7.21 11.17
CA ILE A 582 32.67 6.94 9.73
C ILE A 582 31.68 5.85 9.33
N TYR A 583 30.90 6.11 8.29
CA TYR A 583 29.89 5.19 7.77
C TYR A 583 30.30 4.64 6.39
N PRO A 584 29.74 3.48 5.97
CA PRO A 584 29.99 2.94 4.64
C PRO A 584 29.52 3.87 3.51
N ASP A 585 28.38 4.54 3.73
CA ASP A 585 27.81 5.52 2.81
C ASP A 585 26.87 6.49 3.55
N LEU A 586 26.36 7.49 2.82
CA LEU A 586 25.44 8.49 3.37
C LEU A 586 24.10 7.88 3.79
N TRP A 587 23.67 6.77 3.19
CA TRP A 587 22.42 6.12 3.56
C TRP A 587 22.53 5.43 4.93
N ALA A 588 23.64 4.76 5.22
CA ALA A 588 23.93 4.23 6.54
C ALA A 588 23.96 5.34 7.60
N CYS A 589 24.63 6.47 7.32
CA CYS A 589 24.62 7.64 8.21
C CYS A 589 23.19 8.11 8.50
N ASN A 590 22.36 8.26 7.47
CA ASN A 590 20.97 8.69 7.61
C ASN A 590 20.12 7.72 8.44
N ILE A 591 20.28 6.42 8.22
CA ILE A 591 19.53 5.38 8.95
C ILE A 591 19.88 5.37 10.44
N TRP A 592 21.16 5.51 10.78
CA TRP A 592 21.57 5.66 12.18
C TRP A 592 20.99 6.92 12.83
N ASN A 593 21.01 8.05 12.13
CA ASN A 593 20.45 9.28 12.65
C ASN A 593 18.92 9.24 12.76
N PHE A 594 18.24 8.51 11.88
CA PHE A 594 16.80 8.26 11.97
C PHE A 594 16.46 7.40 13.19
N TYR A 595 17.24 6.36 13.46
CA TYR A 595 17.15 5.55 14.67
C TYR A 595 17.35 6.39 15.94
N ARG A 596 18.42 7.19 16.00
CA ARG A 596 18.71 8.05 17.16
C ARG A 596 17.61 9.06 17.39
N THR A 597 17.11 9.70 16.33
CA THR A 597 16.00 10.65 16.39
C THR A 597 14.73 9.99 16.94
N ALA A 598 14.36 8.80 16.45
CA ALA A 598 13.21 8.06 16.92
C ALA A 598 13.30 7.72 18.41
N ARG A 599 14.48 7.25 18.86
CA ARG A 599 14.75 6.98 20.28
C ARG A 599 14.69 8.24 21.14
N ILE A 600 15.27 9.35 20.68
CA ILE A 600 15.20 10.62 21.38
C ILE A 600 13.73 11.02 21.60
N LEU A 601 12.89 10.96 20.56
CA LEU A 601 11.49 11.38 20.66
C LEU A 601 10.66 10.53 21.62
N VAL A 602 10.84 9.20 21.64
CA VAL A 602 10.12 8.34 22.61
C VAL A 602 10.65 8.52 24.04
N ASN A 603 11.95 8.71 24.22
CA ASN A 603 12.53 8.96 25.55
C ASN A 603 12.13 10.34 26.08
N GLN A 604 11.98 11.35 25.22
CA GLN A 604 11.40 12.63 25.60
C GLN A 604 9.92 12.52 25.98
N LEU A 605 9.13 11.75 25.24
CA LEU A 605 7.73 11.53 25.59
C LEU A 605 7.60 10.91 26.99
N MET A 606 8.49 9.97 27.32
CA MET A 606 8.60 9.38 28.65
C MET A 606 8.94 10.45 29.69
N LEU A 607 10.03 11.22 29.51
CA LEU A 607 10.45 12.27 30.45
C LEU A 607 9.38 13.32 30.73
N ASN A 608 8.57 13.65 29.72
CA ASN A 608 7.50 14.64 29.81
C ASN A 608 6.21 14.07 30.43
N SER A 609 6.12 12.75 30.66
CA SER A 609 4.95 12.14 31.29
C SER A 609 4.97 12.28 32.81
N ALA A 610 3.83 12.62 33.39
CA ALA A 610 3.64 12.66 34.84
C ALA A 610 3.67 11.26 35.49
N GLU A 611 3.53 10.20 34.69
CA GLU A 611 3.45 8.80 35.12
C GLU A 611 4.82 8.20 35.52
N ILE A 612 5.94 8.87 35.23
CA ILE A 612 7.26 8.39 35.66
C ILE A 612 7.48 8.67 37.14
N GLY A 613 7.45 7.59 37.93
CA GLY A 613 7.41 7.63 39.39
C GLY A 613 8.76 7.88 40.09
N GLY A 614 9.91 7.74 39.42
CA GLY A 614 11.23 7.77 40.08
C GLY A 614 12.25 8.75 39.49
N GLN A 615 12.95 9.50 40.35
CA GLN A 615 14.05 10.40 39.94
C GLN A 615 15.21 9.65 39.27
N ALA A 616 15.51 8.42 39.71
CA ALA A 616 16.55 7.58 39.12
C ALA A 616 16.20 7.18 37.67
N GLU A 617 14.95 6.82 37.41
CA GLU A 617 14.46 6.48 36.07
C GLU A 617 14.52 7.71 35.14
N LYS A 618 14.11 8.90 35.63
CA LYS A 618 14.26 10.15 34.88
C LYS A 618 15.72 10.46 34.55
N SER A 619 16.65 10.23 35.49
CA SER A 619 18.09 10.42 35.24
C SER A 619 18.59 9.51 34.13
N GLN A 620 18.25 8.22 34.19
CA GLN A 620 18.68 7.23 33.19
C GLN A 620 18.15 7.53 31.78
N ILE A 621 16.88 7.95 31.69
CA ILE A 621 16.28 8.35 30.41
C ILE A 621 16.95 9.65 29.91
N GLY A 622 17.24 10.61 30.80
CA GLY A 622 17.98 11.83 30.49
C GLY A 622 19.39 11.56 29.94
N GLU A 623 20.13 10.65 30.57
CA GLU A 623 21.45 10.18 30.11
C GLU A 623 21.35 9.53 28.72
N THR A 624 20.32 8.72 28.49
CA THR A 624 20.07 8.10 27.19
C THR A 624 19.84 9.16 26.11
N VAL A 625 19.04 10.19 26.39
CA VAL A 625 18.82 11.30 25.45
C VAL A 625 20.13 12.03 25.18
N ALA A 626 20.89 12.40 26.22
CA ALA A 626 22.16 13.10 26.08
C ALA A 626 23.22 12.30 25.28
N GLN A 627 23.26 10.99 25.46
CA GLN A 627 24.11 10.12 24.66
C GLN A 627 23.70 10.16 23.18
N LEU A 628 22.41 9.97 22.88
CA LEU A 628 21.91 9.92 21.51
C LEU A 628 22.10 11.26 20.76
N THR A 629 21.93 12.39 21.45
CA THR A 629 22.18 13.71 20.86
C THR A 629 23.65 13.94 20.55
N THR A 630 24.55 13.48 21.43
CA THR A 630 26.00 13.49 21.19
C THR A 630 26.36 12.63 19.99
N GLU A 631 25.82 11.41 19.88
CA GLU A 631 26.11 10.53 18.74
C GLU A 631 25.60 11.08 17.40
N ILE A 632 24.51 11.87 17.38
CA ILE A 632 24.07 12.61 16.19
C ILE A 632 25.13 13.65 15.81
N ALA A 633 25.63 14.44 16.77
CA ALA A 633 26.68 15.43 16.53
C ALA A 633 27.98 14.77 16.01
N GLU A 634 28.33 13.58 16.51
CA GLU A 634 29.49 12.79 16.06
C GLU A 634 29.35 12.25 14.64
N SER A 635 28.14 12.21 14.07
CA SER A 635 27.92 11.85 12.67
C SER A 635 28.14 13.01 11.68
N VAL A 636 28.15 14.25 12.17
CA VAL A 636 28.22 15.47 11.35
C VAL A 636 29.50 15.54 10.50
N PRO A 637 30.71 15.21 11.01
CA PRO A 637 31.92 15.25 10.20
C PRO A 637 31.81 14.38 8.95
N PHE A 638 31.26 13.17 9.06
CA PHE A 638 31.05 12.30 7.92
C PHE A 638 29.93 12.80 7.01
N ALA A 639 28.77 13.17 7.58
CA ALA A 639 27.62 13.64 6.80
C ALA A 639 28.01 14.82 5.90
N LEU A 640 28.75 15.78 6.42
CA LEU A 640 29.19 16.96 5.69
C LEU A 640 30.49 16.75 4.88
N LYS A 641 31.01 15.52 4.79
CA LYS A 641 32.29 15.18 4.12
C LYS A 641 33.47 16.04 4.58
N LEU A 642 33.48 16.40 5.86
CA LEU A 642 34.57 17.16 6.47
C LEU A 642 35.79 16.27 6.76
N VAL A 643 35.59 14.97 6.67
CA VAL A 643 36.60 13.91 6.79
C VAL A 643 36.41 12.97 5.61
N ASP A 644 37.49 12.70 4.87
CA ASP A 644 37.46 11.72 3.79
C ASP A 644 37.67 10.30 4.35
N SER A 645 36.93 9.33 3.82
CA SER A 645 37.16 7.91 4.11
C SER A 645 38.49 7.41 3.52
N LYS A 646 39.05 8.15 2.55
CA LYS A 646 40.34 7.87 1.91
C LYS A 646 41.44 8.87 2.30
N ALA A 647 41.72 9.02 3.59
CA ALA A 647 42.98 9.60 4.10
C ALA A 647 43.48 10.87 3.38
N THR A 648 42.60 11.73 2.88
CA THR A 648 43.00 13.06 2.42
C THR A 648 42.93 14.01 3.61
N GLU A 649 44.00 14.76 3.82
CA GLU A 649 44.20 15.64 4.99
C GLU A 649 43.30 16.89 4.99
N PHE A 650 42.34 17.02 4.05
CA PHE A 650 41.56 18.24 3.85
C PHE A 650 40.05 17.97 3.75
N PRO A 651 39.20 18.76 4.46
CA PRO A 651 37.76 18.78 4.25
C PRO A 651 37.44 19.18 2.80
N SER A 652 36.60 18.40 2.11
CA SER A 652 36.05 18.80 0.81
C SER A 652 34.53 18.83 0.86
N LEU A 653 33.96 20.02 0.69
CA LEU A 653 32.51 20.21 0.55
C LEU A 653 32.10 19.93 -0.90
N ASP A 654 32.38 18.73 -1.40
CA ASP A 654 32.16 18.39 -2.80
C ASP A 654 30.67 18.20 -3.15
N HIS A 655 29.81 18.07 -2.14
CA HIS A 655 28.39 17.80 -2.35
C HIS A 655 27.52 18.21 -1.15
N CYS A 656 26.27 18.61 -1.42
CA CYS A 656 25.40 19.19 -0.39
C CYS A 656 24.40 18.22 0.24
N MET A 657 24.27 16.98 -0.25
CA MET A 657 23.23 16.04 0.21
C MET A 657 23.28 15.73 1.71
N GLY A 658 24.48 15.62 2.29
CA GLY A 658 24.60 15.40 3.73
C GLY A 658 24.11 16.57 4.57
N GLY A 659 24.16 17.79 4.04
CA GLY A 659 23.58 18.98 4.66
C GLY A 659 22.06 18.82 4.79
N PHE A 660 21.37 18.43 3.72
CA PHE A 660 19.93 18.19 3.75
C PHE A 660 19.52 17.10 4.73
N THR A 661 20.30 16.01 4.82
CA THR A 661 19.91 14.85 5.61
C THR A 661 20.17 15.04 7.10
N ILE A 662 21.15 15.86 7.47
CA ILE A 662 21.53 16.09 8.87
C ILE A 662 20.72 17.20 9.55
N LEU A 663 20.01 18.05 8.78
CA LEU A 663 19.25 19.17 9.33
C LEU A 663 18.27 18.76 10.42
N TRP A 664 17.37 17.82 10.12
CA TRP A 664 16.33 17.42 11.05
C TRP A 664 16.87 16.69 12.30
N PRO A 665 17.76 15.69 12.18
CA PRO A 665 18.39 15.06 13.36
C PRO A 665 19.08 16.05 14.30
N LEU A 666 19.83 17.03 13.75
CA LEU A 666 20.48 18.06 14.56
C LEU A 666 19.46 18.98 15.23
N TYR A 667 18.39 19.33 14.53
CA TYR A 667 17.35 20.17 15.10
C TYR A 667 16.69 19.49 16.29
N VAL A 668 16.36 18.19 16.17
CA VAL A 668 15.85 17.39 17.29
C VAL A 668 16.85 17.40 18.44
N ALA A 669 18.12 17.06 18.20
CA ALA A 669 19.15 17.00 19.23
C ALA A 669 19.37 18.34 19.98
N ALA A 670 19.35 19.46 19.26
CA ALA A 670 19.48 20.77 19.86
C ALA A 670 18.23 21.19 20.65
N ASN A 671 17.03 20.84 20.16
CA ASN A 671 15.78 21.23 20.82
C ASN A 671 15.44 20.36 22.04
N THR A 672 16.10 19.22 22.21
CA THR A 672 16.03 18.42 23.45
C THR A 672 17.00 18.91 24.53
N SER A 673 17.96 19.76 24.15
CA SER A 673 19.02 20.23 25.04
C SER A 673 18.63 21.54 25.71
N PRO A 674 19.05 21.78 26.98
CA PRO A 674 18.77 23.03 27.67
C PRO A 674 19.24 24.26 26.89
N LEU A 675 18.59 25.40 27.12
CA LEU A 675 19.02 26.70 26.58
C LEU A 675 20.45 27.00 27.02
N GLY A 676 21.27 27.52 26.09
CA GLY A 676 22.68 27.82 26.34
C GLY A 676 23.57 26.60 26.57
N SER A 677 23.07 25.37 26.36
CA SER A 677 23.94 24.19 26.40
C SER A 677 24.94 24.23 25.25
N THR A 678 26.16 23.74 25.52
CA THR A 678 27.25 23.68 24.54
C THR A 678 26.84 22.95 23.25
N LEU A 679 26.04 21.89 23.35
CA LEU A 679 25.51 21.20 22.17
C LEU A 679 24.61 22.11 21.33
N ARG A 680 23.67 22.81 21.98
CA ARG A 680 22.72 23.67 21.27
C ARG A 680 23.41 24.82 20.56
N GLU A 681 24.37 25.48 21.22
CA GLU A 681 25.18 26.53 20.62
C GLU A 681 26.01 26.01 19.45
N TRP A 682 26.66 24.85 19.64
CA TRP A 682 27.41 24.20 18.57
C TRP A 682 26.53 23.86 17.37
N VAL A 683 25.33 23.31 17.57
CA VAL A 683 24.38 23.01 16.49
C VAL A 683 23.93 24.28 15.76
N VAL A 684 23.66 25.37 16.50
CA VAL A 684 23.29 26.66 15.90
C VAL A 684 24.40 27.15 14.95
N GLU A 685 25.66 27.08 15.38
CA GLU A 685 26.79 27.43 14.49
C GLU A 685 26.92 26.48 13.30
N ARG A 686 26.63 25.18 13.46
CA ARG A 686 26.65 24.22 12.34
C ARG A 686 25.56 24.54 11.33
N PHE A 687 24.37 24.93 11.78
CA PHE A 687 23.31 25.39 10.88
C PHE A 687 23.68 26.68 10.14
N GLU A 688 24.39 27.61 10.78
CA GLU A 688 24.91 28.79 10.08
C GLU A 688 25.95 28.41 9.02
N ALA A 689 26.87 27.50 9.33
CA ALA A 689 27.83 26.99 8.36
C ALA A 689 27.14 26.28 7.19
N ILE A 690 26.19 25.37 7.45
CA ILE A 690 25.41 24.70 6.41
C ILE A 690 24.67 25.72 5.53
N GLY A 691 24.03 26.73 6.13
CA GLY A 691 23.32 27.76 5.37
C GLY A 691 24.26 28.62 4.50
N ASN A 692 25.42 29.00 5.05
CA ASN A 692 26.40 29.84 4.35
C ASN A 692 27.16 29.09 3.26
N ASP A 693 27.67 27.91 3.58
CA ASP A 693 28.63 27.18 2.74
C ASP A 693 27.92 26.28 1.72
N MET A 694 26.74 25.75 2.07
CA MET A 694 25.97 24.83 1.22
C MET A 694 24.75 25.51 0.57
N GLY A 695 24.47 26.76 0.96
CA GLY A 695 23.35 27.54 0.43
C GLY A 695 21.97 26.99 0.83
N ILE A 696 21.86 26.28 1.96
CA ILE A 696 20.59 25.69 2.41
C ILE A 696 19.86 26.65 3.36
N GLY A 697 18.87 27.39 2.84
CA GLY A 697 18.14 28.42 3.60
C GLY A 697 17.48 27.91 4.88
N GLN A 698 16.91 26.71 4.86
CA GLN A 698 16.27 26.10 6.04
C GLN A 698 17.21 26.01 7.25
N ALA A 699 18.52 25.84 7.03
CA ALA A 699 19.50 25.81 8.10
C ALA A 699 19.53 27.15 8.87
N HIS A 700 19.55 28.29 8.17
CA HIS A 700 19.48 29.61 8.80
C HIS A 700 18.16 29.85 9.55
N PHE A 701 17.05 29.35 9.02
CA PHE A 701 15.77 29.41 9.73
C PHE A 701 15.81 28.60 11.03
N MET A 702 16.32 27.37 10.98
CA MET A 702 16.48 26.50 12.15
C MET A 702 17.41 27.10 13.21
N ALA A 703 18.54 27.69 12.81
CA ALA A 703 19.47 28.38 13.70
C ALA A 703 18.78 29.54 14.45
N ARG A 704 18.03 30.39 13.74
CA ARG A 704 17.28 31.50 14.34
C ARG A 704 16.21 31.01 15.30
N ASN A 705 15.46 29.96 14.94
CA ASN A 705 14.47 29.38 15.85
C ASN A 705 15.11 28.86 17.12
N LEU A 706 16.19 28.08 17.03
CA LEU A 706 16.89 27.56 18.20
C LEU A 706 17.49 28.64 19.10
N ARG A 707 17.81 29.83 18.58
CA ARG A 707 18.20 30.98 19.41
C ARG A 707 17.01 31.61 20.15
N ASN A 708 15.83 31.56 19.54
CA ASN A 708 14.65 32.30 20.00
C ASN A 708 13.64 31.45 20.80
N THR A 709 13.66 30.11 20.69
CA THR A 709 12.70 29.24 21.38
C THR A 709 13.17 28.88 22.78
N CYS A 710 12.51 29.39 23.81
CA CYS A 710 12.74 28.97 25.20
C CYS A 710 12.19 27.56 25.55
N ALA A 711 11.38 26.95 24.67
CA ALA A 711 10.66 25.72 24.99
C ALA A 711 11.12 24.51 24.14
N PRO A 712 11.22 23.30 24.73
CA PRO A 712 11.41 22.05 23.98
C PRO A 712 10.26 21.82 23.00
N VAL A 713 10.45 20.95 21.99
CA VAL A 713 9.35 20.55 21.08
C VAL A 713 8.19 20.04 21.94
N PRO A 714 6.97 20.58 21.84
CA PRO A 714 5.83 20.03 22.57
C PRO A 714 5.57 18.55 22.21
#